data_AF-A0A351GGB3-F1
#
_entry.id   AF-A0A351GGB3-F1
#
_cell.length_a   1.000
_cell.length_b   1.000
_cell.length_c   1.000
_cell.angle_alpha   90.00
_cell.angle_beta   90.00
_cell.angle_gamma   90.00
#
_symmetry.space_group_name_H-M   'P 1'
#
loop_
_entity.id
_entity.type
_entity.pdbx_description
1 polymer ?
#
loop_
_entity_poly.entity_id
_entity_poly.type
_entity_poly.pdbx_seq_one_letter_code
_entity_poly.pdbx_strand_id
1 'polypeptide(L)'
;MLEVDGKPFFINGMNWDYFPVGTNFNYSLWKQSDDLIKSALDAEMSLLKNMGVNAIRMYTGVPAKWITYIYENYGIYTMLNHSFGRYGLTLKGQWTPNTNYADPVTRELLITETKSMVAEYQNTPGLLLFLLGNENNYGLFWRGAETEDIPVEDRQSTLDAGNMYKLFNDAVKEMKTISPSHPVAICNGDLLFLDIIAKECTDIDILGINVYRGPTFTDLFDRVKTEYDKPIVLTEFGTDAFNAKSNQEDQAYQAEVLVSNWKQIYANAAGMGNNGNSLGGFTFQFSDGWWKTGQTVDLDEHNSAASWSNGGYSNDFAEGENNMNEEWFGICAKGLTNERGLYELYPRAAYYALQDAHKFNPYTSTSDNTSDLFADISIADAVLKARGDKAVLESKDKGKLYMSNLQANFSTFQTGGSLTTTPETADPTTTTYPSSQGFDHMQSFNLGVTARPAPNMKANVQFNVLGNVATNPIDEIFYENRGRPLTVQTPNGPEQIASNNRIQLYRASYEWDAKDFKVTGFYRTGHYHWGYEGDFFGLYPEANYGPNIDIYNGNAPFGMEIEGKKHIKGLKVAFGPELWWGANPAVLVKYRKEVAGMDVTGIFHEDLTQRNNLQSSFAVPVPKTRRATISLGKKMEKLTFNVGGMWGGQPLNGRKFQLISDDVVYEDKIKSSDNWGGKAKLTYSSGAIRWYGLASYMGLVANGGVDQTQTFTGWRLRDIGSGNMYNALTGFTYNIGKIQIAPNFLFQKPLAGPIGPTFAAPARPRNILDDPFSVRGNRETLGGELLLTFDPTPATWMYEWDNDRMEDAKFAMSAGFVYRHLPTVQDAAIGILGNGRTTFVFPGSAPAQDLWEINTRLVSKINPEFGIIGNFYVGNGQANGADTRVINRSGVDIRTIYKKMKLTTIARFNDWGPFDYHRDFNQTFPVQLIGDWSIEIGKPDWFMLPGTKIGFRTTYRTLDDFSNRYVPTEILDISGNLVPDPTAFGFPNGNEWEFRTYVQININN
;
A
#
# COMPACT_ATOMS: atom_id res chain seq x y z
N MET A 1 19.05 -2.81 44.73
CA MET A 1 19.99 -2.10 43.84
C MET A 1 20.42 -3.08 42.76
N LEU A 2 20.62 -2.61 41.51
CA LEU A 2 21.18 -3.40 40.42
C LEU A 2 22.71 -3.27 40.48
N GLU A 3 23.42 -4.38 40.28
CA GLU A 3 24.88 -4.40 40.27
C GLU A 3 25.41 -4.93 38.94
N VAL A 4 26.43 -4.26 38.39
CA VAL A 4 27.18 -4.69 37.21
C VAL A 4 28.65 -4.75 37.61
N ASP A 5 29.28 -5.91 37.40
CA ASP A 5 30.65 -6.18 37.86
C ASP A 5 30.89 -5.86 39.35
N GLY A 6 29.87 -6.13 40.19
CA GLY A 6 29.89 -5.87 41.63
C GLY A 6 29.81 -4.40 42.03
N LYS A 7 29.41 -3.50 41.12
CA LYS A 7 29.23 -2.07 41.40
C LYS A 7 27.77 -1.65 41.20
N PRO A 8 27.21 -0.79 42.07
CA PRO A 8 25.87 -0.23 41.87
C PRO A 8 25.74 0.44 40.51
N PHE A 9 24.70 0.07 39.77
CA PHE A 9 24.41 0.59 38.43
C PHE A 9 23.00 1.19 38.40
N PHE A 10 22.89 2.47 38.02
CA PHE A 10 21.61 3.15 37.82
C PHE A 10 21.35 3.32 36.33
N ILE A 11 20.15 2.98 35.88
CA ILE A 11 19.81 2.97 34.45
C ILE A 11 19.39 4.38 34.01
N ASN A 12 20.27 5.05 33.25
CA ASN A 12 19.95 6.22 32.44
C ASN A 12 19.67 5.72 31.02
N GLY A 13 18.45 5.22 30.82
CA GLY A 13 18.08 4.46 29.63
C GLY A 13 17.39 5.28 28.55
N MET A 14 17.46 4.77 27.31
CA MET A 14 16.70 5.27 26.17
C MET A 14 16.07 4.13 25.37
N ASN A 15 14.80 4.28 24.96
CA ASN A 15 14.21 3.39 23.96
C ASN A 15 14.77 3.72 22.59
N TRP A 16 15.40 2.73 21.94
CA TRP A 16 16.12 2.93 20.70
C TRP A 16 15.68 1.95 19.62
N ASP A 17 15.37 2.52 18.47
CA ASP A 17 15.11 1.84 17.22
C ASP A 17 15.72 2.63 16.05
N TYR A 18 15.73 2.04 14.86
CA TYR A 18 16.27 2.68 13.67
C TYR A 18 15.38 2.43 12.46
N PHE A 19 14.60 3.44 12.11
CA PHE A 19 13.69 3.45 10.97
C PHE A 19 13.94 4.70 10.13
N PRO A 20 14.41 4.56 8.89
CA PRO A 20 14.43 5.66 7.92
C PRO A 20 13.01 6.10 7.55
N VAL A 21 12.85 7.38 7.22
CA VAL A 21 11.60 7.92 6.64
C VAL A 21 11.22 7.11 5.39
N GLY A 22 9.94 6.80 5.23
CA GLY A 22 9.42 5.94 4.14
C GLY A 22 9.46 4.44 4.43
N THR A 23 9.86 4.04 5.64
CA THR A 23 9.88 2.64 6.08
C THR A 23 8.89 2.40 7.22
N ASN A 24 8.61 1.14 7.55
CA ASN A 24 7.73 0.76 8.65
C ASN A 24 8.31 -0.42 9.44
N PHE A 25 7.49 -1.06 10.28
CA PHE A 25 7.85 -2.20 11.12
C PHE A 25 8.46 -3.41 10.38
N ASN A 26 8.36 -3.50 9.05
CA ASN A 26 9.03 -4.54 8.26
C ASN A 26 10.52 -4.24 7.99
N TYR A 27 10.95 -2.98 8.12
CA TYR A 27 12.35 -2.62 7.97
C TYR A 27 13.18 -3.18 9.13
N SER A 28 14.37 -3.68 8.79
CA SER A 28 15.34 -4.14 9.77
C SER A 28 16.72 -3.59 9.42
N LEU A 29 17.26 -2.77 10.33
CA LEU A 29 18.65 -2.32 10.25
C LEU A 29 19.60 -3.52 10.19
N TRP A 30 19.32 -4.59 10.94
CA TRP A 30 20.18 -5.76 11.06
C TRP A 30 20.27 -6.62 9.81
N LYS A 31 19.35 -6.44 8.86
CA LYS A 31 19.42 -7.08 7.54
C LYS A 31 20.26 -6.27 6.54
N GLN A 32 20.72 -5.05 6.88
CA GLN A 32 21.53 -4.19 6.01
C GLN A 32 23.01 -4.61 6.02
N SER A 33 23.83 -3.93 5.19
CA SER A 33 25.29 -4.16 5.18
C SER A 33 25.95 -3.69 6.47
N ASP A 34 27.03 -4.37 6.87
CA ASP A 34 27.76 -4.02 8.10
C ASP A 34 28.26 -2.56 8.11
N ASP A 35 28.63 -2.01 6.96
CA ASP A 35 29.04 -0.60 6.80
C ASP A 35 27.90 0.38 7.10
N LEU A 36 26.68 0.08 6.64
CA LEU A 36 25.50 0.90 6.90
C LEU A 36 25.12 0.82 8.39
N ILE A 37 25.07 -0.40 8.95
CA ILE A 37 24.76 -0.61 10.37
C ILE A 37 25.74 0.16 11.25
N LYS A 38 27.05 0.02 10.97
CA LYS A 38 28.09 0.74 11.70
C LYS A 38 27.90 2.25 11.59
N SER A 39 27.63 2.78 10.39
CA SER A 39 27.41 4.21 10.18
C SER A 39 26.21 4.75 10.98
N ALA A 40 25.11 3.99 11.01
CA ALA A 40 23.91 4.33 11.80
C ALA A 40 24.21 4.34 13.30
N LEU A 41 24.86 3.29 13.81
CA LEU A 41 25.25 3.18 15.22
C LEU A 41 26.23 4.29 15.62
N ASP A 42 27.24 4.57 14.79
CA ASP A 42 28.25 5.58 15.11
C ASP A 42 27.65 6.98 15.23
N ALA A 43 26.66 7.31 14.42
CA ALA A 43 25.95 8.58 14.50
C ALA A 43 25.08 8.68 15.77
N GLU A 44 24.22 7.70 16.02
CA GLU A 44 23.21 7.79 17.08
C GLU A 44 23.76 7.44 18.48
N MET A 45 24.65 6.44 18.59
CA MET A 45 25.25 6.09 19.89
C MET A 45 26.19 7.18 20.41
N SER A 46 26.83 7.93 19.51
CA SER A 46 27.61 9.12 19.89
C SER A 46 26.75 10.18 20.56
N LEU A 47 25.54 10.43 20.02
CA LEU A 47 24.59 11.38 20.60
C LEU A 47 24.06 10.89 21.95
N LEU A 48 23.74 9.60 22.08
CA LEU A 48 23.28 9.00 23.34
C LEU A 48 24.36 9.07 24.43
N LYS A 49 25.60 8.69 24.10
CA LYS A 49 26.74 8.78 25.02
C LYS A 49 26.98 10.21 25.47
N ASN A 50 26.90 11.18 24.56
CA ASN A 50 27.02 12.61 24.86
C ASN A 50 25.89 13.12 25.79
N MET A 51 24.70 12.52 25.71
CA MET A 51 23.57 12.83 26.61
C MET A 51 23.71 12.17 27.99
N GLY A 52 24.68 11.27 28.20
CA GLY A 52 24.84 10.53 29.46
C GLY A 52 23.97 9.28 29.58
N VAL A 53 23.45 8.78 28.45
CA VAL A 53 22.77 7.47 28.39
C VAL A 53 23.80 6.36 28.58
N ASN A 54 23.46 5.39 29.44
CA ASN A 54 24.31 4.24 29.73
C ASN A 54 23.65 2.89 29.40
N ALA A 55 22.36 2.90 29.00
CA ALA A 55 21.67 1.71 28.54
C ALA A 55 20.64 2.04 27.45
N ILE A 56 20.40 1.11 26.54
CA ILE A 56 19.32 1.19 25.55
C ILE A 56 18.42 -0.04 25.64
N ARG A 57 17.13 0.15 25.34
CA ARG A 57 16.20 -0.95 25.13
C ARG A 57 16.12 -1.26 23.64
N MET A 58 16.26 -2.54 23.29
CA MET A 58 16.20 -2.99 21.91
C MET A 58 15.41 -4.29 21.79
N TYR A 59 14.62 -4.44 20.73
CA TYR A 59 13.97 -5.71 20.43
C TYR A 59 14.98 -6.79 20.02
N THR A 60 14.60 -8.05 20.27
CA THR A 60 15.30 -9.22 19.73
C THR A 60 15.46 -9.18 18.22
N GLY A 61 16.50 -9.83 17.70
CA GLY A 61 16.84 -9.85 16.27
C GLY A 61 18.08 -9.00 15.93
N VAL A 62 18.61 -8.24 16.88
CA VAL A 62 19.93 -7.61 16.79
C VAL A 62 21.04 -8.65 16.92
N PRO A 63 21.94 -8.83 15.93
CA PRO A 63 23.06 -9.74 16.08
C PRO A 63 23.94 -9.39 17.28
N ALA A 64 24.35 -10.39 18.07
CA ALA A 64 25.16 -10.22 19.29
C ALA A 64 26.40 -9.31 19.09
N LYS A 65 27.05 -9.39 17.92
CA LYS A 65 28.20 -8.55 17.57
C LYS A 65 27.92 -7.04 17.67
N TRP A 66 26.68 -6.61 17.41
CA TRP A 66 26.31 -5.20 17.46
C TRP A 66 26.00 -4.72 18.88
N ILE A 67 25.50 -5.60 19.76
CA ILE A 67 25.41 -5.30 21.20
C ILE A 67 26.82 -5.09 21.76
N THR A 68 27.75 -6.00 21.43
CA THR A 68 29.16 -5.85 21.81
C THR A 68 29.78 -4.58 21.25
N TYR A 69 29.54 -4.27 19.98
CA TYR A 69 30.04 -3.04 19.36
C TYR A 69 29.55 -1.77 20.08
N ILE A 70 28.26 -1.69 20.40
CA ILE A 70 27.66 -0.55 21.12
C ILE A 70 28.32 -0.41 22.49
N TYR A 71 28.48 -1.52 23.22
CA TYR A 71 29.09 -1.51 24.54
C TYR A 71 30.58 -1.14 24.52
N GLU A 72 31.39 -1.77 23.67
CA GLU A 72 32.84 -1.56 23.67
C GLU A 72 33.24 -0.17 23.19
N ASN A 73 32.50 0.42 22.24
CA ASN A 73 32.83 1.74 21.68
C ASN A 73 32.14 2.89 22.44
N TYR A 74 30.94 2.66 22.96
CA TYR A 74 30.12 3.72 23.57
C TYR A 74 29.88 3.56 25.07
N GLY A 75 30.13 2.38 25.64
CA GLY A 75 29.87 2.09 27.06
C GLY A 75 28.39 1.98 27.40
N ILE A 76 27.55 1.70 26.38
CA ILE A 76 26.10 1.62 26.51
C ILE A 76 25.71 0.15 26.59
N TYR A 77 25.01 -0.24 27.66
CA TYR A 77 24.48 -1.59 27.83
C TYR A 77 23.15 -1.77 27.09
N THR A 78 22.74 -3.01 26.86
CA THR A 78 21.48 -3.35 26.17
C THR A 78 20.54 -4.13 27.07
N MET A 79 19.31 -3.63 27.24
CA MET A 79 18.17 -4.40 27.71
C MET A 79 17.50 -5.05 26.49
N LEU A 80 17.59 -6.38 26.39
CA LEU A 80 17.09 -7.13 25.23
C LEU A 80 15.63 -7.53 25.44
N ASN A 81 14.75 -7.02 24.55
CA ASN A 81 13.30 -7.10 24.68
C ASN A 81 12.68 -8.13 23.72
N HIS A 82 12.02 -9.15 24.27
CA HIS A 82 11.22 -10.12 23.50
C HIS A 82 9.73 -9.78 23.61
N SER A 83 9.01 -9.64 22.50
CA SER A 83 7.59 -9.20 22.50
C SER A 83 6.61 -10.15 23.19
N PHE A 84 7.01 -11.42 23.37
CA PHE A 84 6.24 -12.46 24.07
C PHE A 84 4.81 -12.63 23.52
N GLY A 85 4.66 -12.54 22.21
CA GLY A 85 3.39 -12.69 21.49
C GLY A 85 2.50 -11.44 21.46
N ARG A 86 2.98 -10.26 21.88
CA ARG A 86 2.18 -9.01 21.88
C ARG A 86 1.56 -8.69 20.51
N TYR A 87 2.32 -8.90 19.44
CA TYR A 87 1.98 -8.50 18.07
C TYR A 87 1.54 -9.68 17.19
N GLY A 88 1.13 -10.80 17.80
CA GLY A 88 0.73 -12.02 17.11
C GLY A 88 1.84 -13.06 16.97
N LEU A 89 1.45 -14.29 16.62
CA LEU A 89 2.32 -15.46 16.53
C LEU A 89 1.97 -16.31 15.29
N THR A 90 2.98 -16.96 14.70
CA THR A 90 2.74 -17.99 13.69
C THR A 90 2.62 -19.36 14.36
N LEU A 91 1.38 -19.84 14.54
CA LEU A 91 1.10 -21.14 15.16
C LEU A 91 0.82 -22.18 14.07
N LYS A 92 1.64 -23.24 13.99
CA LYS A 92 1.51 -24.33 13.00
C LYS A 92 1.39 -23.84 11.55
N GLY A 93 2.15 -22.80 11.20
CA GLY A 93 2.16 -22.18 9.87
C GLY A 93 1.00 -21.20 9.61
N GLN A 94 0.22 -20.83 10.64
CA GLN A 94 -0.84 -19.84 10.52
C GLN A 94 -0.54 -18.61 11.38
N TRP A 95 -0.57 -17.43 10.77
CA TRP A 95 -0.53 -16.17 11.49
C TRP A 95 -1.78 -16.02 12.37
N THR A 96 -1.56 -15.82 13.65
CA THR A 96 -2.59 -15.59 14.68
C THR A 96 -2.33 -14.21 15.27
N PRO A 97 -3.15 -13.19 14.96
CA PRO A 97 -2.87 -11.81 15.36
C PRO A 97 -3.04 -11.57 16.87
N ASN A 98 -3.92 -12.31 17.53
CA ASN A 98 -4.16 -12.21 18.97
C ASN A 98 -3.67 -13.48 19.66
N THR A 99 -2.82 -13.31 20.68
CA THR A 99 -2.19 -14.42 21.39
C THR A 99 -3.09 -14.98 22.47
N ASN A 100 -3.36 -16.29 22.42
CA ASN A 100 -4.06 -17.01 23.50
C ASN A 100 -3.04 -17.70 24.42
N TYR A 101 -2.76 -17.08 25.56
CA TYR A 101 -1.78 -17.58 26.53
C TYR A 101 -2.17 -18.90 27.23
N ALA A 102 -3.43 -19.33 27.13
CA ALA A 102 -3.89 -20.62 27.66
C ALA A 102 -3.63 -21.79 26.70
N ASP A 103 -3.41 -21.52 25.41
CA ASP A 103 -3.22 -22.55 24.39
C ASP A 103 -1.88 -23.29 24.58
N PRO A 104 -1.86 -24.63 24.70
CA PRO A 104 -0.62 -25.39 24.89
C PRO A 104 0.43 -25.17 23.80
N VAL A 105 0.02 -24.97 22.54
CA VAL A 105 0.95 -24.75 21.41
C VAL A 105 1.61 -23.38 21.53
N THR A 106 0.83 -22.36 21.87
CA THR A 106 1.33 -21.01 22.18
C THR A 106 2.34 -21.03 23.33
N ARG A 107 2.03 -21.75 24.40
CA ARG A 107 2.90 -21.87 25.59
C ARG A 107 4.24 -22.53 25.23
N GLU A 108 4.20 -23.65 24.50
CA GLU A 108 5.40 -24.35 24.04
C GLU A 108 6.29 -23.47 23.14
N LEU A 109 5.68 -22.74 22.21
CA LEU A 109 6.39 -21.83 21.32
C LEU A 109 7.11 -20.72 22.10
N LEU A 110 6.40 -19.99 22.95
CA LEU A 110 6.96 -18.85 23.69
C LEU A 110 8.08 -19.27 24.67
N ILE A 111 7.93 -20.42 25.32
CA ILE A 111 9.00 -20.98 26.17
C ILE A 111 10.21 -21.36 25.31
N THR A 112 10.00 -21.95 24.14
CA THR A 112 11.10 -22.30 23.23
C THR A 112 11.85 -21.06 22.74
N GLU A 113 11.12 -20.05 22.26
CA GLU A 113 11.70 -18.78 21.76
C GLU A 113 12.53 -18.07 22.83
N THR A 114 11.99 -17.95 24.05
CA THR A 114 12.71 -17.29 25.15
C THR A 114 13.95 -18.05 25.60
N LYS A 115 13.91 -19.40 25.64
CA LYS A 115 15.10 -20.22 25.91
C LYS A 115 16.16 -20.06 24.82
N SER A 116 15.75 -20.05 23.56
CA SER A 116 16.66 -19.84 22.43
C SER A 116 17.32 -18.45 22.48
N MET A 117 16.55 -17.40 22.77
CA MET A 117 17.09 -16.05 22.98
C MET A 117 18.15 -16.05 24.09
N VAL A 118 17.85 -16.59 25.27
CA VAL A 118 18.83 -16.58 26.38
C VAL A 118 20.09 -17.35 26.01
N ALA A 119 19.94 -18.53 25.39
CA ALA A 119 21.08 -19.34 24.95
C ALA A 119 21.98 -18.59 23.94
N GLU A 120 21.38 -17.81 23.04
CA GLU A 120 22.09 -17.02 22.04
C GLU A 120 22.84 -15.81 22.65
N TYR A 121 22.20 -15.08 23.56
CA TYR A 121 22.71 -13.77 23.99
C TYR A 121 23.45 -13.75 25.33
N GLN A 122 23.28 -14.76 26.21
CA GLN A 122 23.80 -14.72 27.59
C GLN A 122 25.30 -14.42 27.73
N ASN A 123 26.13 -14.70 26.72
CA ASN A 123 27.57 -14.48 26.76
C ASN A 123 27.99 -13.22 25.99
N THR A 124 27.06 -12.32 25.68
CA THR A 124 27.32 -11.12 24.88
C THR A 124 27.78 -9.97 25.77
N PRO A 125 29.02 -9.48 25.62
CA PRO A 125 29.47 -8.28 26.33
C PRO A 125 28.52 -7.11 26.04
N GLY A 126 28.08 -6.43 27.09
CA GLY A 126 27.14 -5.32 27.00
C GLY A 126 25.67 -5.68 27.20
N LEU A 127 25.30 -6.96 27.30
CA LEU A 127 23.94 -7.34 27.70
C LEU A 127 23.72 -6.99 29.19
N LEU A 128 22.66 -6.23 29.49
CA LEU A 128 22.31 -5.82 30.86
C LEU A 128 21.34 -6.81 31.51
N LEU A 129 20.20 -7.01 30.87
CA LEU A 129 19.09 -7.81 31.38
C LEU A 129 18.16 -8.22 30.22
N PHE A 130 17.35 -9.25 30.45
CA PHE A 130 16.31 -9.68 29.53
C PHE A 130 14.95 -9.11 29.94
N LEU A 131 14.18 -8.61 28.97
CA LEU A 131 12.84 -8.10 29.18
C LEU A 131 11.83 -8.92 28.36
N LEU A 132 10.82 -9.47 29.03
CA LEU A 132 9.73 -10.19 28.39
C LEU A 132 8.48 -9.30 28.29
N GLY A 133 7.93 -9.24 27.09
CA GLY A 133 6.72 -8.52 26.78
C GLY A 133 6.94 -7.09 26.29
N ASN A 134 5.86 -6.47 25.82
CA ASN A 134 5.71 -5.04 25.62
C ASN A 134 4.22 -4.72 25.79
N GLU A 135 3.77 -4.51 27.03
CA GLU A 135 2.36 -4.21 27.33
C GLU A 135 1.38 -5.29 26.85
N ASN A 136 1.74 -6.56 27.06
CA ASN A 136 0.90 -7.69 26.65
C ASN A 136 -0.50 -7.67 27.29
N ASN A 137 -0.62 -7.05 28.46
CA ASN A 137 -1.90 -6.80 29.12
C ASN A 137 -2.81 -5.87 28.32
N TYR A 138 -2.28 -4.88 27.59
CA TYR A 138 -3.08 -4.08 26.67
C TYR A 138 -3.59 -4.91 25.50
N GLY A 139 -2.82 -5.90 25.04
CA GLY A 139 -3.25 -6.87 24.02
C GLY A 139 -4.43 -7.78 24.45
N LEU A 140 -4.81 -7.78 25.73
CA LEU A 140 -6.05 -8.42 26.20
C LEU A 140 -7.29 -7.58 25.85
N PHE A 141 -7.10 -6.28 25.62
CA PHE A 141 -8.16 -5.34 25.26
C PHE A 141 -8.07 -4.90 23.80
N TRP A 142 -6.87 -4.54 23.33
CA TRP A 142 -6.56 -4.10 21.97
C TRP A 142 -6.29 -5.30 21.08
N ARG A 143 -7.06 -5.42 19.99
CA ARG A 143 -6.91 -6.52 19.00
C ARG A 143 -6.10 -6.11 17.77
N GLY A 144 -5.58 -4.89 17.75
CA GLY A 144 -4.75 -4.30 16.71
C GLY A 144 -3.33 -3.99 17.20
N ALA A 145 -2.49 -3.52 16.27
CA ALA A 145 -1.11 -3.10 16.52
C ALA A 145 -0.96 -1.59 16.77
N GLU A 146 -1.99 -0.78 16.51
CA GLU A 146 -2.06 0.63 16.89
C GLU A 146 -2.53 0.79 18.34
N THR A 147 -2.10 1.85 19.01
CA THR A 147 -2.51 2.21 20.37
C THR A 147 -3.94 2.77 20.37
N GLU A 148 -4.80 2.30 21.27
CA GLU A 148 -6.22 2.68 21.36
C GLU A 148 -6.63 2.92 22.83
N ASP A 149 -7.81 3.49 23.09
CA ASP A 149 -8.33 3.63 24.46
C ASP A 149 -8.63 2.26 25.09
N ILE A 150 -8.47 2.13 26.42
CA ILE A 150 -8.74 0.88 27.16
C ILE A 150 -10.23 0.82 27.60
N PRO A 151 -10.98 -0.25 27.30
CA PRO A 151 -12.34 -0.45 27.78
C PRO A 151 -12.37 -0.79 29.29
N VAL A 152 -13.22 -0.11 30.05
CA VAL A 152 -13.22 -0.12 31.54
C VAL A 152 -13.91 -1.34 32.17
N GLU A 153 -14.71 -2.11 31.42
CA GLU A 153 -15.45 -3.26 31.94
C GLU A 153 -15.29 -4.51 31.05
N ASP A 154 -14.33 -5.38 31.35
CA ASP A 154 -14.31 -6.75 30.80
C ASP A 154 -13.85 -7.77 31.85
N ARG A 155 -14.66 -8.81 32.08
CA ARG A 155 -14.37 -9.92 33.01
C ARG A 155 -13.58 -11.05 32.37
N GLN A 156 -13.55 -11.14 31.04
CA GLN A 156 -12.79 -12.17 30.31
C GLN A 156 -11.28 -11.89 30.39
N SER A 157 -10.89 -10.62 30.30
CA SER A 157 -9.50 -10.16 30.39
C SER A 157 -8.80 -10.58 31.69
N THR A 158 -9.53 -10.70 32.81
CA THR A 158 -8.95 -11.11 34.10
C THR A 158 -8.50 -12.57 34.11
N LEU A 159 -9.26 -13.48 33.47
CA LEU A 159 -8.86 -14.89 33.35
C LEU A 159 -7.66 -15.05 32.42
N ASP A 160 -7.67 -14.33 31.31
CA ASP A 160 -6.60 -14.37 30.32
C ASP A 160 -5.30 -13.77 30.87
N ALA A 161 -5.40 -12.71 31.69
CA ALA A 161 -4.28 -12.15 32.45
C ALA A 161 -3.62 -13.19 33.36
N GLY A 162 -4.42 -13.99 34.08
CA GLY A 162 -3.90 -15.08 34.93
C GLY A 162 -3.06 -16.10 34.13
N ASN A 163 -3.54 -16.52 32.96
CA ASN A 163 -2.79 -17.44 32.10
C ASN A 163 -1.50 -16.82 31.55
N MET A 164 -1.55 -15.53 31.20
CA MET A 164 -0.42 -14.76 30.68
C MET A 164 0.69 -14.58 31.71
N TYR A 165 0.39 -14.06 32.90
CA TYR A 165 1.39 -13.82 33.95
C TYR A 165 2.00 -15.11 34.50
N LYS A 166 1.20 -16.18 34.58
CA LYS A 166 1.72 -17.51 34.88
C LYS A 166 2.72 -17.99 33.82
N LEU A 167 2.43 -17.79 32.54
CA LEU A 167 3.35 -18.15 31.47
C LEU A 167 4.62 -17.29 31.47
N PHE A 168 4.52 -15.99 31.78
CA PHE A 168 5.71 -15.15 32.00
C PHE A 168 6.60 -15.76 33.08
N ASN A 169 6.02 -16.15 34.22
CA ASN A 169 6.79 -16.75 35.32
C ASN A 169 7.40 -18.11 34.93
N ASP A 170 6.64 -18.96 34.24
CA ASP A 170 7.13 -20.25 33.73
C ASP A 170 8.32 -20.06 32.76
N ALA A 171 8.23 -19.08 31.86
CA ALA A 171 9.33 -18.73 30.94
C ALA A 171 10.56 -18.20 31.68
N VAL A 172 10.38 -17.31 32.67
CA VAL A 172 11.49 -16.79 33.49
C VAL A 172 12.22 -17.92 34.23
N LYS A 173 11.49 -18.89 34.80
CA LYS A 173 12.10 -20.06 35.44
C LYS A 173 12.99 -20.82 34.47
N GLU A 174 12.49 -21.09 33.26
CA GLU A 174 13.24 -21.80 32.23
C GLU A 174 14.46 -20.99 31.74
N MET A 175 14.33 -19.68 31.55
CA MET A 175 15.42 -18.78 31.17
C MET A 175 16.56 -18.81 32.21
N LYS A 176 16.21 -18.78 33.50
CA LYS A 176 17.18 -18.80 34.60
C LYS A 176 17.95 -20.12 34.72
N THR A 177 17.41 -21.22 34.18
CA THR A 177 18.19 -22.47 34.07
C THR A 177 19.36 -22.36 33.10
N ILE A 178 19.28 -21.44 32.14
CA ILE A 178 20.31 -21.21 31.12
C ILE A 178 21.24 -20.09 31.57
N SER A 179 20.69 -18.95 31.99
CA SER A 179 21.45 -17.79 32.44
C SER A 179 21.05 -17.36 33.86
N PRO A 180 21.72 -17.89 34.90
CA PRO A 180 21.42 -17.55 36.29
C PRO A 180 21.96 -16.16 36.71
N SER A 181 22.83 -15.55 35.90
CA SER A 181 23.53 -14.31 36.22
C SER A 181 22.84 -13.04 35.71
N HIS A 182 21.98 -13.14 34.70
CA HIS A 182 21.29 -11.98 34.14
C HIS A 182 19.90 -11.82 34.75
N PRO A 183 19.52 -10.61 35.22
CA PRO A 183 18.16 -10.35 35.65
C PRO A 183 17.15 -10.54 34.53
N VAL A 184 15.97 -11.03 34.87
CA VAL A 184 14.82 -11.12 33.96
C VAL A 184 13.68 -10.23 34.46
N ALA A 185 13.24 -9.33 33.59
CA ALA A 185 12.14 -8.41 33.81
C ALA A 185 10.93 -8.78 32.93
N ILE A 186 9.75 -8.32 33.33
CA ILE A 186 8.56 -8.28 32.45
C ILE A 186 8.19 -6.84 32.14
N CYS A 187 7.54 -6.58 31.00
CA CYS A 187 7.06 -5.27 30.60
C CYS A 187 5.54 -5.20 30.70
N ASN A 188 5.01 -4.47 31.69
CA ASN A 188 3.58 -4.27 31.88
C ASN A 188 3.13 -2.87 31.43
N GLY A 189 1.93 -2.77 30.85
CA GLY A 189 1.27 -1.48 30.61
C GLY A 189 0.63 -0.96 31.88
N ASP A 190 1.20 0.11 32.44
CA ASP A 190 0.84 0.68 33.74
C ASP A 190 0.76 -0.40 34.87
N LEU A 191 0.04 -0.15 35.97
CA LEU A 191 -0.15 -1.05 37.12
C LEU A 191 -1.36 -1.97 36.98
N LEU A 192 -1.89 -2.14 35.77
CA LEU A 192 -3.01 -3.04 35.54
C LEU A 192 -2.62 -4.48 35.95
N PHE A 193 -3.54 -5.13 36.67
CA PHE A 193 -3.38 -6.50 37.19
C PHE A 193 -2.21 -6.72 38.17
N LEU A 194 -1.77 -5.68 38.88
CA LEU A 194 -0.68 -5.78 39.87
C LEU A 194 -0.91 -6.88 40.92
N ASP A 195 -2.15 -7.11 41.33
CA ASP A 195 -2.55 -8.18 42.25
C ASP A 195 -2.29 -9.59 41.67
N ILE A 196 -2.57 -9.79 40.38
CA ILE A 196 -2.29 -11.04 39.66
C ILE A 196 -0.79 -11.21 39.43
N ILE A 197 -0.09 -10.14 39.04
CA ILE A 197 1.36 -10.13 38.89
C ILE A 197 2.01 -10.55 40.21
N ALA A 198 1.63 -9.92 41.32
CA ALA A 198 2.20 -10.24 42.63
C ALA A 198 2.01 -11.70 43.04
N LYS A 199 0.90 -12.30 42.60
CA LYS A 199 0.58 -13.70 42.88
C LYS A 199 1.32 -14.70 41.96
N GLU A 200 1.33 -14.44 40.65
CA GLU A 200 1.76 -15.44 39.65
C GLU A 200 3.24 -15.27 39.24
N CYS A 201 3.81 -14.07 39.34
CA CYS A 201 5.16 -13.70 38.85
C CYS A 201 6.27 -13.81 39.91
N THR A 202 6.28 -14.84 40.75
CA THR A 202 7.18 -14.94 41.91
C THR A 202 8.69 -14.94 41.58
N ASP A 203 9.06 -15.47 40.41
CA ASP A 203 10.45 -15.73 40.01
C ASP A 203 11.05 -14.61 39.15
N ILE A 204 10.28 -13.56 38.85
CA ILE A 204 10.75 -12.37 38.14
C ILE A 204 11.61 -11.49 39.07
N ASP A 205 12.69 -10.93 38.53
CA ASP A 205 13.65 -10.12 39.29
C ASP A 205 13.21 -8.65 39.38
N ILE A 206 12.63 -8.12 38.30
CA ILE A 206 12.33 -6.70 38.13
C ILE A 206 10.94 -6.54 37.50
N LEU A 207 10.12 -5.63 38.04
CA LEU A 207 8.90 -5.19 37.38
C LEU A 207 9.23 -4.05 36.41
N GLY A 208 9.18 -4.34 35.11
CA GLY A 208 9.25 -3.34 34.04
C GLY A 208 7.87 -2.76 33.74
N ILE A 209 7.78 -1.45 33.59
CA ILE A 209 6.50 -0.75 33.37
C ILE A 209 6.63 0.29 32.25
N ASN A 210 5.75 0.22 31.26
CA ASN A 210 5.48 1.32 30.34
C ASN A 210 4.38 2.20 30.94
N VAL A 211 4.62 3.50 31.09
CA VAL A 211 3.72 4.40 31.83
C VAL A 211 3.72 5.83 31.27
N TYR A 212 2.52 6.38 31.07
CA TYR A 212 2.30 7.69 30.46
C TYR A 212 1.35 8.56 31.30
N ARG A 213 1.64 8.71 32.60
CA ARG A 213 0.77 9.46 33.56
C ARG A 213 1.02 10.98 33.58
N GLY A 214 1.80 11.52 32.64
CA GLY A 214 2.17 12.94 32.57
C GLY A 214 3.36 13.30 33.47
N PRO A 215 3.42 14.52 34.04
CA PRO A 215 4.55 14.97 34.85
C PRO A 215 4.83 14.14 36.10
N THR A 216 3.87 13.35 36.59
CA THR A 216 4.02 12.54 37.82
C THR A 216 3.63 11.09 37.61
N PHE A 217 4.26 10.20 38.38
CA PHE A 217 3.90 8.78 38.42
C PHE A 217 2.86 8.47 39.51
N THR A 218 2.37 9.49 40.23
CA THR A 218 1.32 9.39 41.26
C THR A 218 1.65 8.32 42.30
N ASP A 219 0.86 7.24 42.40
CA ASP A 219 0.99 6.17 43.39
C ASP A 219 1.88 4.99 42.94
N LEU A 220 2.53 5.07 41.77
CA LEU A 220 3.18 3.92 41.13
C LEU A 220 4.26 3.24 42.00
N PHE A 221 5.21 4.03 42.51
CA PHE A 221 6.33 3.49 43.30
C PHE A 221 5.85 2.95 44.65
N ASP A 222 4.94 3.66 45.31
CA ASP A 222 4.35 3.30 46.61
C ASP A 222 3.57 1.98 46.53
N ARG A 223 2.70 1.85 45.51
CA ARG A 223 1.86 0.66 45.33
C ARG A 223 2.68 -0.57 45.02
N VAL A 224 3.65 -0.48 44.11
CA VAL A 224 4.52 -1.63 43.82
C VAL A 224 5.34 -2.02 45.05
N LYS A 225 5.83 -1.03 45.82
CA LYS A 225 6.56 -1.32 47.07
C LYS A 225 5.70 -2.07 48.08
N THR A 226 4.41 -1.73 48.15
CA THR A 226 3.47 -2.28 49.14
C THR A 226 2.84 -3.61 48.70
N GLU A 227 2.48 -3.74 47.42
CA GLU A 227 1.69 -4.86 46.89
C GLU A 227 2.55 -6.00 46.31
N TYR A 228 3.74 -5.71 45.78
CA TYR A 228 4.59 -6.71 45.11
C TYR A 228 6.03 -6.79 45.67
N ASP A 229 6.55 -5.69 46.20
CA ASP A 229 7.88 -5.57 46.81
C ASP A 229 9.04 -6.03 45.88
N LYS A 230 8.95 -5.67 44.59
CA LYS A 230 10.04 -5.85 43.61
C LYS A 230 10.64 -4.52 43.17
N PRO A 231 11.92 -4.49 42.74
CA PRO A 231 12.49 -3.33 42.07
C PRO A 231 11.76 -2.99 40.77
N ILE A 232 11.75 -1.71 40.41
CA ILE A 232 11.06 -1.15 39.25
C ILE A 232 12.09 -0.62 38.25
N VAL A 233 11.85 -0.90 36.97
CA VAL A 233 12.43 -0.17 35.85
C VAL A 233 11.28 0.39 35.03
N LEU A 234 11.28 1.70 34.76
CA LEU A 234 10.31 2.23 33.79
C LEU A 234 10.83 1.91 32.39
N THR A 235 10.22 0.95 31.71
CA THR A 235 10.68 0.45 30.40
C THR A 235 10.29 1.38 29.26
N GLU A 236 9.23 2.17 29.43
CA GLU A 236 8.87 3.34 28.60
C GLU A 236 8.17 4.39 29.47
N PHE A 237 8.48 5.66 29.24
CA PHE A 237 7.72 6.80 29.75
C PHE A 237 8.07 8.05 28.95
N GLY A 238 7.20 9.05 28.96
CA GLY A 238 7.45 10.34 28.34
C GLY A 238 6.16 11.02 27.90
N THR A 239 6.28 11.91 26.93
CA THR A 239 5.18 12.59 26.24
C THR A 239 5.63 12.93 24.83
N ASP A 240 4.70 13.09 23.90
CA ASP A 240 5.02 13.59 22.57
C ASP A 240 5.32 15.10 22.57
N ALA A 241 5.96 15.56 21.50
CA ALA A 241 6.33 16.94 21.27
C ALA A 241 5.34 17.68 20.37
N PHE A 242 4.07 17.29 20.32
CA PHE A 242 3.04 17.95 19.53
C PHE A 242 1.87 18.39 20.40
N ASN A 243 1.23 19.50 20.04
CA ASN A 243 0.06 19.99 20.74
C ASN A 243 -1.15 19.87 19.81
N ALA A 244 -2.02 18.90 20.09
CA ALA A 244 -3.16 18.57 19.25
C ALA A 244 -4.20 19.71 19.17
N LYS A 245 -4.28 20.58 20.19
CA LYS A 245 -5.18 21.75 20.19
C LYS A 245 -4.69 22.87 19.30
N SER A 246 -3.41 23.26 19.43
CA SER A 246 -2.83 24.34 18.64
C SER A 246 -2.34 23.89 17.26
N ASN A 247 -2.25 22.57 17.04
CA ASN A 247 -1.71 21.94 15.84
C ASN A 247 -0.27 22.41 15.55
N GLN A 248 0.60 22.36 16.56
CA GLN A 248 1.99 22.83 16.49
C GLN A 248 2.89 21.98 17.38
N GLU A 249 4.18 21.90 17.03
CA GLU A 249 5.20 21.26 17.86
C GLU A 249 5.39 22.01 19.19
N ASP A 250 5.40 21.27 20.30
CA ASP A 250 5.53 21.74 21.69
C ASP A 250 6.69 21.03 22.43
N GLN A 251 7.91 21.18 21.88
CA GLN A 251 9.11 20.61 22.47
C GLN A 251 9.42 21.11 23.91
N ALA A 252 8.87 22.25 24.31
CA ALA A 252 9.08 22.81 25.65
C ALA A 252 8.32 21.99 26.70
N TYR A 253 7.04 21.68 26.42
CA TYR A 253 6.24 20.82 27.29
C TYR A 253 6.83 19.40 27.38
N GLN A 254 7.32 18.85 26.27
CA GLN A 254 8.02 17.56 26.28
C GLN A 254 9.21 17.56 27.26
N ALA A 255 10.04 18.59 27.21
CA ALA A 255 11.18 18.73 28.11
C ALA A 255 10.75 18.86 29.58
N GLU A 256 9.69 19.64 29.87
CA GLU A 256 9.16 19.82 31.22
C GLU A 256 8.70 18.49 31.85
N VAL A 257 7.89 17.72 31.11
CA VAL A 257 7.40 16.41 31.57
C VAL A 257 8.55 15.44 31.83
N LEU A 258 9.49 15.33 30.88
CA LEU A 258 10.62 14.40 31.00
C LEU A 258 11.56 14.75 32.15
N VAL A 259 11.85 16.04 32.36
CA VAL A 259 12.65 16.50 33.52
C VAL A 259 11.93 16.15 34.83
N SER A 260 10.62 16.35 34.91
CA SER A 260 9.81 15.98 36.08
C SER A 260 9.76 14.46 36.32
N ASN A 261 9.65 13.67 35.25
CA ASN A 261 9.70 12.22 35.31
C ASN A 261 11.06 11.73 35.84
N TRP A 262 12.17 12.19 35.27
CA TRP A 262 13.50 11.80 35.72
C TRP A 262 13.77 12.22 37.17
N LYS A 263 13.30 13.39 37.60
CA LYS A 263 13.36 13.80 39.02
C LYS A 263 12.74 12.75 39.94
N GLN A 264 11.56 12.22 39.60
CA GLN A 264 10.89 11.19 40.40
C GLN A 264 11.59 9.83 40.33
N ILE A 265 12.11 9.45 39.17
CA ILE A 265 12.88 8.21 38.97
C ILE A 265 14.11 8.21 39.88
N TYR A 266 14.86 9.31 39.91
CA TYR A 266 16.03 9.45 40.79
C TYR A 266 15.64 9.54 42.27
N ALA A 267 14.59 10.28 42.62
CA ALA A 267 14.17 10.42 44.01
C ALA A 267 13.70 9.10 44.64
N ASN A 268 13.20 8.15 43.83
CA ASN A 268 12.81 6.81 44.27
C ASN A 268 13.95 5.77 44.20
N ALA A 269 15.17 6.17 43.83
CA ALA A 269 16.32 5.28 43.86
C ALA A 269 16.68 4.88 45.30
N ALA A 270 17.30 3.71 45.46
CA ALA A 270 17.75 3.25 46.76
C ALA A 270 18.73 4.26 47.37
N GLY A 271 18.49 4.67 48.63
CA GLY A 271 19.29 5.67 49.34
C GLY A 271 18.82 7.13 49.22
N MET A 272 17.82 7.42 48.38
CA MET A 272 17.36 8.80 48.12
C MET A 272 16.15 9.26 48.97
N GLY A 273 15.76 8.49 49.99
CA GLY A 273 14.76 8.91 50.99
C GLY A 273 13.28 8.66 50.67
N ASN A 274 12.90 8.31 49.42
CA ASN A 274 11.53 7.88 49.07
C ASN A 274 11.38 6.35 49.13
N ASN A 275 10.73 5.72 48.15
CA ASN A 275 10.42 4.28 48.17
C ASN A 275 11.63 3.34 48.03
N GLY A 276 12.73 3.84 47.46
CA GLY A 276 13.98 3.10 47.31
C GLY A 276 13.91 1.88 46.37
N ASN A 277 12.89 1.79 45.51
CA ASN A 277 12.64 0.67 44.60
C ASN A 277 12.89 0.98 43.12
N SER A 278 13.28 2.20 42.76
CA SER A 278 13.63 2.56 41.37
C SER A 278 15.05 2.11 41.01
N LEU A 279 15.19 1.41 39.88
CA LEU A 279 16.48 1.08 39.26
C LEU A 279 16.85 2.02 38.09
N GLY A 280 15.96 2.95 37.76
CA GLY A 280 16.07 3.85 36.60
C GLY A 280 14.95 3.63 35.59
N GLY A 281 15.16 4.06 34.36
CA GLY A 281 14.17 3.89 33.30
C GLY A 281 14.69 4.22 31.90
N PHE A 282 13.83 4.05 30.90
CA PHE A 282 14.10 4.29 29.49
C PHE A 282 13.11 5.32 28.94
N THR A 283 13.64 6.50 28.60
CA THR A 283 12.84 7.56 27.96
C THR A 283 12.26 7.03 26.64
N PHE A 284 10.99 7.30 26.36
CA PHE A 284 10.34 6.96 25.09
C PHE A 284 10.07 8.24 24.28
N GLN A 285 10.72 8.43 23.14
CA GLN A 285 11.77 7.59 22.53
C GLN A 285 12.87 8.44 21.89
N PHE A 286 13.94 7.81 21.39
CA PHE A 286 15.09 8.57 20.91
C PHE A 286 14.78 9.43 19.67
N SER A 287 14.10 8.86 18.67
CA SER A 287 13.78 9.55 17.41
C SER A 287 12.32 9.39 17.00
N ASP A 288 11.79 10.30 16.19
CA ASP A 288 10.39 10.30 15.74
C ASP A 288 9.96 9.03 15.00
N GLY A 289 8.75 8.53 15.24
CA GLY A 289 8.26 7.30 14.63
C GLY A 289 7.31 7.55 13.45
N TRP A 290 7.80 8.03 12.29
CA TRP A 290 7.00 8.44 11.11
C TRP A 290 6.09 7.36 10.49
N TRP A 291 6.12 6.14 11.04
CA TRP A 291 5.29 5.03 10.62
C TRP A 291 4.24 4.65 11.66
N LYS A 292 4.21 5.27 12.85
CA LYS A 292 3.33 4.78 13.92
C LYS A 292 1.86 5.06 13.67
N THR A 293 1.51 6.09 12.89
CA THR A 293 0.13 6.32 12.44
C THR A 293 -0.11 5.60 11.12
N GLY A 294 -1.16 4.78 11.03
CA GLY A 294 -1.51 4.05 9.81
C GLY A 294 -0.61 2.84 9.52
N GLN A 295 0.63 2.81 10.02
CA GLN A 295 1.60 1.70 9.99
C GLN A 295 2.09 1.24 8.61
N THR A 296 1.31 1.43 7.56
CA THR A 296 1.59 1.00 6.19
C THR A 296 1.25 2.07 5.14
N VAL A 297 0.69 3.19 5.57
CA VAL A 297 0.29 4.33 4.71
C VAL A 297 1.00 5.60 5.18
N ASP A 298 1.13 6.57 4.28
CA ASP A 298 1.70 7.90 4.56
C ASP A 298 3.10 7.89 5.21
N LEU A 299 3.91 6.85 4.98
CA LEU A 299 5.24 6.65 5.61
C LEU A 299 6.28 7.74 5.29
N ASP A 300 6.02 8.57 4.28
CA ASP A 300 6.84 9.71 3.86
C ASP A 300 6.31 11.06 4.41
N GLU A 301 5.31 11.03 5.28
CA GLU A 301 4.70 12.20 5.90
C GLU A 301 4.75 12.08 7.43
N HIS A 302 5.20 13.12 8.13
CA HIS A 302 5.16 13.14 9.58
C HIS A 302 3.73 13.48 10.04
N ASN A 303 2.99 12.48 10.47
CA ASN A 303 1.58 12.59 10.79
C ASN A 303 1.37 13.37 12.09
N SER A 304 0.37 14.27 12.10
CA SER A 304 0.00 15.09 13.26
C SER A 304 -1.34 14.68 13.89
N ALA A 305 -1.91 13.54 13.49
CA ALA A 305 -3.12 12.98 14.08
C ALA A 305 -2.82 12.31 15.42
N ALA A 306 -3.64 12.63 16.42
CA ALA A 306 -3.60 11.97 17.72
C ALA A 306 -4.49 10.72 17.72
N SER A 307 -3.94 9.56 18.13
CA SER A 307 -4.63 8.26 18.05
C SER A 307 -5.43 7.91 19.32
N TRP A 308 -5.07 8.47 20.48
CA TRP A 308 -5.75 8.21 21.76
C TRP A 308 -5.69 9.43 22.70
N SER A 309 -6.45 9.40 23.79
CA SER A 309 -6.57 10.51 24.75
C SER A 309 -5.81 10.25 26.05
N ASN A 310 -5.18 11.28 26.60
CA ASN A 310 -4.46 11.21 27.87
C ASN A 310 -4.67 12.47 28.72
N GLY A 311 -5.44 12.30 29.81
CA GLY A 311 -5.73 13.35 30.78
C GLY A 311 -4.53 13.83 31.60
N GLY A 312 -3.41 13.09 31.60
CA GLY A 312 -2.17 13.52 32.24
C GLY A 312 -1.49 14.67 31.49
N TYR A 313 -1.84 14.91 30.22
CA TYR A 313 -1.19 15.89 29.36
C TYR A 313 -2.02 17.18 29.29
N SER A 314 -1.92 17.97 30.35
CA SER A 314 -2.82 19.11 30.59
C SER A 314 -2.71 20.25 29.58
N ASN A 315 -1.59 20.38 28.86
CA ASN A 315 -1.36 21.45 27.86
C ASN A 315 -2.38 21.37 26.70
N ASP A 316 -2.79 20.16 26.32
CA ASP A 316 -3.65 19.96 25.15
C ASP A 316 -4.78 18.94 25.35
N PHE A 317 -4.96 18.39 26.56
CA PHE A 317 -6.12 17.55 26.87
C PHE A 317 -7.46 18.28 26.71
N ALA A 318 -8.37 17.71 25.94
CA ALA A 318 -9.75 18.14 25.86
C ALA A 318 -10.68 16.92 25.98
N GLU A 319 -11.74 17.07 26.77
CA GLU A 319 -12.71 15.99 26.98
C GLU A 319 -13.32 15.53 25.64
N GLY A 320 -13.25 14.23 25.39
CA GLY A 320 -13.75 13.61 24.15
C GLY A 320 -12.85 13.80 22.92
N GLU A 321 -11.63 14.32 23.08
CA GLU A 321 -10.65 14.51 22.01
C GLU A 321 -9.36 13.73 22.32
N ASN A 322 -8.70 13.25 21.27
CA ASN A 322 -7.38 12.64 21.35
C ASN A 322 -6.28 13.71 21.38
N ASN A 323 -5.20 13.44 22.11
CA ASN A 323 -4.06 14.33 22.24
C ASN A 323 -2.70 13.62 22.30
N MET A 324 -2.65 12.33 21.98
CA MET A 324 -1.41 11.54 21.93
C MET A 324 -0.94 11.37 20.49
N ASN A 325 0.15 12.05 20.12
CA ASN A 325 0.73 11.98 18.79
C ASN A 325 1.90 10.98 18.71
N GLU A 326 1.61 9.73 18.35
CA GLU A 326 2.57 8.61 18.36
C GLU A 326 3.88 8.88 17.58
N GLU A 327 3.80 9.62 16.46
CA GLU A 327 4.99 9.90 15.65
C GLU A 327 5.90 10.98 16.24
N TRP A 328 5.45 11.73 17.25
CA TRP A 328 6.12 12.90 17.82
C TRP A 328 6.76 12.65 19.19
N PHE A 329 6.85 11.38 19.63
CA PHE A 329 7.51 11.00 20.88
C PHE A 329 9.03 11.11 20.86
N GLY A 330 9.66 11.34 19.71
CA GLY A 330 11.11 11.48 19.64
C GLY A 330 11.60 12.65 20.48
N ILE A 331 12.69 12.47 21.22
CA ILE A 331 13.45 13.61 21.77
C ILE A 331 14.41 14.22 20.72
N CYS A 332 14.53 13.57 19.56
CA CYS A 332 15.20 14.05 18.37
C CYS A 332 14.26 13.96 17.17
N ALA A 333 14.15 15.05 16.41
CA ALA A 333 13.45 15.05 15.13
C ALA A 333 14.29 14.36 14.04
N LYS A 334 13.64 13.68 13.09
CA LYS A 334 14.32 13.01 11.96
C LYS A 334 14.45 13.92 10.74
N GLY A 335 15.63 13.94 10.15
CA GLY A 335 15.86 14.49 8.81
C GLY A 335 15.46 13.53 7.70
N LEU A 336 15.54 14.02 6.46
CA LEU A 336 15.31 13.21 5.26
C LEU A 336 16.33 12.09 5.14
N THR A 337 15.87 10.95 4.64
CA THR A 337 16.71 9.79 4.37
C THR A 337 17.53 10.01 3.10
N ASN A 338 18.84 9.80 3.19
CA ASN A 338 19.75 9.91 2.06
C ASN A 338 19.78 8.63 1.20
N GLU A 339 20.50 8.67 0.08
CA GLU A 339 20.61 7.56 -0.88
C GLU A 339 21.15 6.25 -0.30
N ARG A 340 21.83 6.29 0.86
CA ARG A 340 22.32 5.12 1.59
C ARG A 340 21.30 4.55 2.56
N GLY A 341 20.14 5.19 2.77
CA GLY A 341 19.18 4.80 3.79
C GLY A 341 19.54 5.29 5.20
N LEU A 342 20.38 6.32 5.31
CA LEU A 342 20.75 6.96 6.59
C LEU A 342 20.10 8.35 6.69
N TYR A 343 19.87 8.83 7.91
CA TYR A 343 19.33 10.17 8.17
C TYR A 343 20.11 10.86 9.30
N GLU A 344 19.95 12.17 9.38
CA GLU A 344 20.49 13.01 10.46
C GLU A 344 19.40 13.25 11.51
N LEU A 345 19.78 13.27 12.79
CA LEU A 345 18.88 13.58 13.90
C LEU A 345 19.10 15.02 14.38
N TYR A 346 18.01 15.68 14.74
CA TYR A 346 17.97 17.06 15.23
C TYR A 346 17.44 17.07 16.66
N PRO A 347 18.30 17.21 17.68
CA PRO A 347 17.90 17.23 19.08
C PRO A 347 16.83 18.28 19.41
N ARG A 348 15.79 17.88 20.16
CA ARG A 348 14.81 18.80 20.74
C ARG A 348 15.27 19.31 22.11
N ALA A 349 14.53 20.26 22.67
CA ALA A 349 14.78 20.77 24.02
C ALA A 349 14.91 19.66 25.07
N ALA A 350 14.13 18.58 24.96
CA ALA A 350 14.23 17.42 25.85
C ALA A 350 15.63 16.79 25.87
N TYR A 351 16.31 16.65 24.73
CA TYR A 351 17.67 16.11 24.67
C TYR A 351 18.65 16.92 25.53
N TYR A 352 18.63 18.25 25.39
CA TYR A 352 19.54 19.13 26.13
C TYR A 352 19.21 19.16 27.62
N ALA A 353 17.93 19.16 27.99
CA ALA A 353 17.51 19.13 29.38
C ALA A 353 17.91 17.81 30.07
N LEU A 354 17.74 16.68 29.37
CA LEU A 354 18.13 15.37 29.88
C LEU A 354 19.65 15.17 29.91
N GLN A 355 20.41 15.79 28.99
CA GLN A 355 21.86 15.83 29.07
C GLN A 355 22.35 16.43 30.40
N ASP A 356 21.67 17.47 30.89
CA ASP A 356 21.98 18.06 32.20
C ASP A 356 21.48 17.17 33.35
N ALA A 357 20.29 16.58 33.23
CA ALA A 357 19.75 15.66 34.24
C ALA A 357 20.62 14.41 34.46
N HIS A 358 21.12 13.79 33.39
CA HIS A 358 21.90 12.55 33.43
C HIS A 358 23.33 12.70 33.95
N LYS A 359 23.77 13.92 34.25
CA LYS A 359 25.00 14.16 35.04
C LYS A 359 24.85 13.67 36.49
N PHE A 360 23.61 13.51 36.97
CA PHE A 360 23.32 13.00 38.29
C PHE A 360 23.48 11.48 38.38
N ASN A 361 24.06 11.03 39.50
CA ASN A 361 24.08 9.61 39.87
C ASN A 361 23.62 9.47 41.34
N PRO A 362 22.49 8.79 41.60
CA PRO A 362 21.93 8.67 42.94
C PRO A 362 22.83 7.90 43.92
N TYR A 363 23.73 7.06 43.42
CA TYR A 363 24.59 6.23 44.28
C TYR A 363 25.92 6.89 44.67
N THR A 364 26.25 8.03 44.06
CA THR A 364 27.47 8.80 44.38
C THR A 364 27.19 10.21 44.89
N SER A 365 25.93 10.65 44.85
CA SER A 365 25.52 11.95 45.38
C SER A 365 25.66 11.99 46.90
N THR A 366 26.21 13.10 47.42
CA THR A 366 26.27 13.38 48.87
C THR A 366 25.06 14.16 49.38
N SER A 367 24.14 14.54 48.49
CA SER A 367 22.88 15.21 48.81
C SER A 367 21.71 14.25 48.67
N ASP A 368 20.93 14.12 49.74
CA ASP A 368 19.65 13.39 49.76
C ASP A 368 18.54 14.18 49.05
N ASN A 369 18.78 15.45 48.67
CA ASN A 369 17.80 16.33 48.06
C ASN A 369 18.00 16.44 46.54
N THR A 370 17.22 15.67 45.76
CA THR A 370 17.16 15.76 44.30
C THR A 370 16.60 17.10 43.80
N SER A 371 15.93 17.87 44.66
CA SER A 371 15.25 19.12 44.24
C SER A 371 16.23 20.24 43.89
N ASP A 372 17.37 20.32 44.56
CA ASP A 372 18.34 21.40 44.34
C ASP A 372 19.07 21.23 42.99
N LEU A 373 19.29 19.98 42.57
CA LEU A 373 19.98 19.69 41.31
C LEU A 373 19.09 19.87 40.07
N PHE A 374 17.82 19.51 40.18
CA PHE A 374 16.85 19.70 39.09
C PHE A 374 16.36 21.15 38.98
N ALA A 375 16.55 21.98 40.01
CA ALA A 375 16.21 23.41 39.97
C ALA A 375 17.08 24.21 39.00
N ASP A 376 18.31 23.74 38.73
CA ASP A 376 19.25 24.40 37.82
C ASP A 376 19.03 24.05 36.34
N ILE A 377 18.15 23.08 36.03
CA ILE A 377 17.83 22.69 34.65
C ILE A 377 16.84 23.70 34.04
N SER A 378 17.37 24.59 33.21
CA SER A 378 16.59 25.61 32.49
C SER A 378 16.00 25.06 31.19
N ILE A 379 14.67 24.84 31.18
CA ILE A 379 13.92 24.48 29.97
C ILE A 379 14.07 25.57 28.89
N ALA A 380 14.13 26.84 29.29
CA ALA A 380 14.30 27.95 28.35
C ALA A 380 15.65 27.89 27.62
N ASP A 381 16.74 27.55 28.31
CA ASP A 381 18.05 27.40 27.69
C ASP A 381 18.11 26.16 26.79
N ALA A 382 17.46 25.06 27.20
CA ALA A 382 17.33 23.87 26.37
C ALA A 382 16.58 24.16 25.06
N VAL A 383 15.48 24.92 25.13
CA VAL A 383 14.75 25.42 23.93
C VAL A 383 15.63 26.34 23.08
N LEU A 384 16.40 27.23 23.69
CA LEU A 384 17.31 28.12 22.95
C LEU A 384 18.40 27.35 22.19
N LYS A 385 18.96 26.28 22.78
CA LYS A 385 19.89 25.37 22.09
C LYS A 385 19.22 24.66 20.92
N ALA A 386 18.06 24.06 21.17
CA ALA A 386 17.30 23.30 20.15
C ALA A 386 16.78 24.17 18.99
N ARG A 387 16.67 25.50 19.14
CA ARG A 387 16.33 26.40 18.04
C ARG A 387 17.33 26.34 16.89
N GLY A 388 18.61 26.07 17.17
CA GLY A 388 19.63 25.89 16.13
C GLY A 388 19.32 24.70 15.25
N ASP A 389 19.13 23.53 15.86
CA ASP A 389 18.78 22.28 15.18
C ASP A 389 17.44 22.37 14.47
N LYS A 390 16.43 22.96 15.11
CA LYS A 390 15.13 23.21 14.49
C LYS A 390 15.25 24.13 13.26
N ALA A 391 16.02 25.21 13.33
CA ALA A 391 16.22 26.09 12.18
C ALA A 391 16.97 25.39 11.04
N VAL A 392 17.95 24.52 11.34
CA VAL A 392 18.62 23.71 10.31
C VAL A 392 17.64 22.71 9.70
N LEU A 393 16.85 22.02 10.52
CA LEU A 393 15.82 21.11 10.05
C LEU A 393 14.81 21.84 9.17
N GLU A 394 14.24 22.96 9.61
CA GLU A 394 13.30 23.79 8.83
C GLU A 394 13.94 24.37 7.55
N SER A 395 15.25 24.69 7.57
CA SER A 395 15.96 25.13 6.36
C SER A 395 16.11 24.00 5.33
N LYS A 396 16.17 22.75 5.79
CA LYS A 396 16.17 21.54 4.96
C LYS A 396 14.75 21.09 4.64
N ASP A 397 13.79 21.35 5.52
CA ASP A 397 12.37 21.03 5.43
C ASP A 397 11.60 22.20 4.82
N LYS A 398 11.93 22.47 3.55
CA LYS A 398 11.17 23.05 2.42
C LYS A 398 10.13 24.18 2.62
N GLY A 399 9.87 24.68 3.82
CA GLY A 399 8.89 25.73 4.10
C GLY A 399 7.46 25.41 3.65
N LYS A 400 6.60 26.43 3.65
CA LYS A 400 5.18 26.32 3.27
C LYS A 400 4.94 26.16 1.77
N LEU A 401 5.94 26.42 0.92
CA LEU A 401 5.85 26.32 -0.53
C LEU A 401 7.20 25.88 -1.08
N TYR A 402 7.23 24.79 -1.84
CA TYR A 402 8.45 24.25 -2.41
C TYR A 402 8.26 23.51 -3.72
N MET A 403 9.35 23.38 -4.47
CA MET A 403 9.42 22.49 -5.62
C MET A 403 9.43 21.05 -5.11
N SER A 404 8.34 20.34 -5.33
CA SER A 404 8.10 18.99 -4.83
C SER A 404 8.64 17.91 -5.75
N ASN A 405 8.75 18.23 -7.04
CA ASN A 405 9.12 17.29 -8.07
C ASN A 405 9.79 18.02 -9.23
N LEU A 406 10.98 17.60 -9.59
CA LEU A 406 11.60 17.92 -10.87
C LEU A 406 11.91 16.61 -11.58
N GLN A 407 11.21 16.37 -12.68
CA GLN A 407 11.51 15.26 -13.58
C GLN A 407 11.99 15.77 -14.92
N ALA A 408 13.05 15.17 -15.45
CA ALA A 408 13.49 15.39 -16.82
C ALA A 408 13.76 14.04 -17.47
N ASN A 409 13.08 13.78 -18.57
CA ASN A 409 13.21 12.57 -19.37
C ASN A 409 13.78 12.97 -20.74
N PHE A 410 15.03 12.57 -20.97
CA PHE A 410 15.69 12.66 -22.25
C PHE A 410 15.74 11.27 -22.85
N SER A 411 15.30 11.12 -24.10
CA SER A 411 15.38 9.84 -24.80
C SER A 411 15.85 10.04 -26.22
N THR A 412 16.64 9.10 -26.74
CA THR A 412 16.96 9.00 -28.15
C THR A 412 16.37 7.71 -28.70
N PHE A 413 16.02 7.71 -29.97
CA PHE A 413 15.40 6.58 -30.65
C PHE A 413 16.17 6.29 -31.91
N GLN A 414 16.67 5.08 -32.03
CA GLN A 414 17.12 4.53 -33.30
C GLN A 414 16.14 3.43 -33.70
N THR A 415 15.41 3.61 -34.79
CA THR A 415 14.44 2.64 -35.29
C THR A 415 14.82 2.10 -36.65
N GLY A 416 14.36 0.89 -36.95
CA GLY A 416 14.51 0.28 -38.24
C GLY A 416 13.61 -0.94 -38.41
N GLY A 417 13.57 -1.48 -39.61
CA GLY A 417 12.76 -2.65 -39.91
C GLY A 417 12.78 -3.00 -41.39
N SER A 418 12.22 -4.15 -41.73
CA SER A 418 12.03 -4.60 -43.11
C SER A 418 10.61 -5.11 -43.32
N LEU A 419 10.06 -4.90 -44.51
CA LEU A 419 8.69 -5.27 -44.86
C LEU A 419 7.67 -4.67 -43.88
N THR A 420 7.83 -3.37 -43.62
CA THR A 420 7.02 -2.59 -42.67
C THR A 420 6.44 -1.35 -43.34
N THR A 421 5.28 -0.87 -42.89
CA THR A 421 4.68 0.40 -43.34
C THR A 421 5.55 1.62 -42.98
N THR A 422 6.51 1.48 -42.06
CA THR A 422 7.38 2.58 -41.63
C THR A 422 8.40 2.92 -42.72
N PRO A 423 8.34 4.13 -43.32
CA PRO A 423 9.19 4.47 -44.45
C PRO A 423 10.65 4.69 -44.03
N GLU A 424 11.61 4.50 -44.94
CA GLU A 424 13.03 4.79 -44.65
C GLU A 424 13.28 6.28 -44.38
N THR A 425 12.54 7.16 -45.04
CA THR A 425 12.61 8.61 -44.88
C THR A 425 11.22 9.21 -44.70
N ALA A 426 11.13 10.31 -43.96
CA ALA A 426 9.85 10.95 -43.70
C ALA A 426 9.28 11.62 -44.96
N ASP A 427 8.01 11.34 -45.27
CA ASP A 427 7.27 12.00 -46.34
C ASP A 427 6.68 13.33 -45.81
N PRO A 428 7.07 14.48 -46.38
CA PRO A 428 6.57 15.78 -45.93
C PRO A 428 5.10 16.04 -46.30
N THR A 429 4.51 15.23 -47.18
CA THR A 429 3.15 15.41 -47.71
C THR A 429 2.10 14.60 -46.94
N THR A 430 2.53 13.61 -46.15
CA THR A 430 1.65 12.75 -45.36
C THR A 430 2.00 12.84 -43.87
N THR A 431 1.03 12.58 -43.00
CA THR A 431 1.23 12.61 -41.54
C THR A 431 0.93 11.22 -40.98
N THR A 432 1.94 10.36 -40.99
CA THR A 432 1.89 8.99 -40.48
C THR A 432 2.92 8.80 -39.36
N TYR A 433 2.65 7.85 -38.47
CA TYR A 433 3.55 7.48 -37.38
C TYR A 433 3.68 5.94 -37.34
N PRO A 434 4.88 5.38 -37.14
CA PRO A 434 6.17 6.07 -37.07
C PRO A 434 6.52 6.77 -38.40
N SER A 435 7.04 8.00 -38.33
CA SER A 435 7.18 8.85 -39.53
C SER A 435 8.34 8.44 -40.45
N SER A 436 9.35 7.78 -39.89
CA SER A 436 10.52 7.29 -40.62
C SER A 436 11.29 6.27 -39.78
N GLN A 437 12.18 5.53 -40.41
CA GLN A 437 13.26 4.80 -39.74
C GLN A 437 14.43 5.76 -39.46
N GLY A 438 15.38 5.35 -38.60
CA GLY A 438 16.57 6.13 -38.28
C GLY A 438 16.55 6.77 -36.89
N PHE A 439 17.24 7.91 -36.74
CA PHE A 439 17.47 8.56 -35.45
C PHE A 439 16.48 9.70 -35.16
N ASP A 440 15.99 9.78 -33.92
CA ASP A 440 15.24 10.92 -33.38
C ASP A 440 15.46 11.02 -31.85
N HIS A 441 14.88 12.04 -31.21
CA HIS A 441 15.00 12.29 -29.78
C HIS A 441 13.74 12.90 -29.15
N MET A 442 13.58 12.76 -27.85
CA MET A 442 12.47 13.31 -27.07
C MET A 442 12.97 14.00 -25.81
N GLN A 443 12.30 15.09 -25.45
CA GLN A 443 12.56 15.88 -24.26
C GLN A 443 11.23 16.16 -23.54
N SER A 444 11.08 15.64 -22.32
CA SER A 444 9.87 15.80 -21.49
C SER A 444 10.27 16.17 -20.07
N PHE A 445 9.63 17.19 -19.51
CA PHE A 445 9.91 17.70 -18.18
C PHE A 445 8.64 17.71 -17.35
N ASN A 446 8.69 17.31 -16.08
CA ASN A 446 7.61 17.59 -15.14
C ASN A 446 8.11 18.48 -14.00
N LEU A 447 7.33 19.53 -13.69
CA LEU A 447 7.61 20.49 -12.64
C LEU A 447 6.45 20.49 -11.65
N GLY A 448 6.72 20.06 -10.42
CA GLY A 448 5.75 19.98 -9.33
C GLY A 448 6.03 21.01 -8.24
N VAL A 449 4.97 21.65 -7.76
CA VAL A 449 5.01 22.57 -6.62
C VAL A 449 4.03 22.06 -5.56
N THR A 450 4.50 21.96 -4.32
CA THR A 450 3.66 21.64 -3.15
C THR A 450 3.55 22.86 -2.25
N ALA A 451 2.34 23.12 -1.76
CA ALA A 451 2.05 24.09 -0.72
C ALA A 451 1.52 23.37 0.54
N ARG A 452 2.01 23.77 1.71
CA ARG A 452 1.59 23.34 3.04
C ARG A 452 1.35 24.57 3.93
N PRO A 453 0.22 25.29 3.76
CA PRO A 453 -0.04 26.52 4.51
C PRO A 453 -0.24 26.31 6.02
N ALA A 454 -0.71 25.11 6.41
CA ALA A 454 -0.93 24.63 7.78
C ALA A 454 -0.63 23.11 7.85
N PRO A 455 -0.34 22.54 9.04
CA PRO A 455 0.01 21.10 9.16
C PRO A 455 -1.09 20.15 8.66
N ASN A 456 -2.35 20.61 8.67
CA ASN A 456 -3.52 19.84 8.25
C ASN A 456 -3.99 20.16 6.81
N MET A 457 -3.18 20.85 6.01
CA MET A 457 -3.52 21.20 4.62
C MET A 457 -2.30 21.02 3.72
N LYS A 458 -2.46 20.25 2.64
CA LYS A 458 -1.44 20.02 1.62
C LYS A 458 -2.06 20.14 0.23
N ALA A 459 -1.38 20.81 -0.69
CA ALA A 459 -1.79 20.85 -2.09
C ALA A 459 -0.57 20.67 -3.00
N ASN A 460 -0.71 19.84 -4.03
CA ASN A 460 0.32 19.59 -5.04
C ASN A 460 -0.25 19.86 -6.43
N VAL A 461 0.55 20.53 -7.27
CA VAL A 461 0.25 20.71 -8.69
C VAL A 461 1.50 20.41 -9.48
N GLN A 462 1.36 19.65 -10.57
CA GLN A 462 2.45 19.33 -11.48
C GLN A 462 2.10 19.65 -12.93
N PHE A 463 3.03 20.30 -13.64
CA PHE A 463 2.94 20.61 -15.05
C PHE A 463 3.93 19.77 -15.85
N ASN A 464 3.51 19.25 -17.01
CA ASN A 464 4.42 18.67 -17.99
C ASN A 464 4.75 19.71 -19.07
N VAL A 465 6.03 19.81 -19.41
CA VAL A 465 6.58 20.71 -20.42
C VAL A 465 7.35 19.87 -21.45
N LEU A 466 7.12 20.12 -22.74
CA LEU A 466 7.69 19.37 -23.85
C LEU A 466 8.73 20.20 -24.61
N GLY A 467 9.90 19.60 -24.84
CA GLY A 467 10.87 20.04 -25.85
C GLY A 467 10.58 19.35 -27.19
N ASN A 468 11.59 18.75 -27.83
CA ASN A 468 11.36 17.92 -29.02
C ASN A 468 10.48 16.70 -28.70
N VAL A 469 9.57 16.34 -29.61
CA VAL A 469 8.71 15.15 -29.49
C VAL A 469 9.01 14.23 -30.66
N ALA A 470 9.50 13.03 -30.35
CA ALA A 470 9.92 12.08 -31.36
C ALA A 470 8.73 11.59 -32.22
N THR A 471 8.98 11.39 -33.51
CA THR A 471 7.99 10.95 -34.49
C THR A 471 8.27 9.56 -35.06
N ASN A 472 9.49 9.04 -34.86
CA ASN A 472 9.90 7.69 -35.27
C ASN A 472 9.74 6.52 -34.26
N PRO A 473 9.27 6.66 -32.99
CA PRO A 473 9.11 5.51 -32.10
C PRO A 473 8.09 4.48 -32.63
N ILE A 474 8.38 3.18 -32.51
CA ILE A 474 7.50 2.10 -33.01
C ILE A 474 6.22 1.94 -32.19
N ASP A 475 6.28 2.35 -30.91
CA ASP A 475 5.11 2.49 -30.05
C ASP A 475 4.63 3.94 -30.18
N GLU A 476 3.72 4.17 -31.13
CA GLU A 476 3.35 5.50 -31.61
C GLU A 476 2.44 6.31 -30.68
N ILE A 477 1.85 5.67 -29.67
CA ILE A 477 0.95 6.28 -28.69
C ILE A 477 1.63 6.37 -27.32
N PHE A 478 1.85 7.58 -26.85
CA PHE A 478 2.47 7.91 -25.56
C PHE A 478 2.11 9.34 -25.14
N TYR A 479 2.26 9.69 -23.88
CA TYR A 479 1.77 10.95 -23.32
C TYR A 479 2.28 12.21 -24.06
N GLU A 480 3.57 12.25 -24.42
CA GLU A 480 4.21 13.38 -25.10
C GLU A 480 3.75 13.58 -26.56
N ASN A 481 3.08 12.59 -27.18
CA ASN A 481 2.70 12.66 -28.60
C ASN A 481 1.71 13.79 -28.91
N ARG A 482 1.04 14.34 -27.88
CA ARG A 482 0.18 15.52 -27.99
C ARG A 482 0.91 16.80 -28.45
N GLY A 483 2.24 16.81 -28.32
CA GLY A 483 3.10 17.88 -28.81
C GLY A 483 3.63 17.67 -30.24
N ARG A 484 3.19 16.64 -30.97
CA ARG A 484 3.57 16.42 -32.37
C ARG A 484 3.06 17.55 -33.27
N PRO A 485 3.77 17.86 -34.37
CA PRO A 485 3.31 18.85 -35.34
C PRO A 485 1.93 18.51 -35.90
N LEU A 486 1.08 19.51 -36.08
CA LEU A 486 -0.26 19.36 -36.67
C LEU A 486 -0.34 20.13 -37.97
N THR A 487 -0.78 19.47 -39.05
CA THR A 487 -1.10 20.14 -40.30
C THR A 487 -2.55 20.59 -40.28
N VAL A 488 -2.79 21.91 -40.34
CA VAL A 488 -4.13 22.52 -40.40
C VAL A 488 -4.38 23.08 -41.80
N GLN A 489 -5.58 22.88 -42.32
CA GLN A 489 -5.97 23.47 -43.60
C GLN A 489 -6.34 24.94 -43.38
N THR A 490 -5.60 25.86 -44.01
CA THR A 490 -5.89 27.30 -44.00
C THR A 490 -6.45 27.74 -45.36
N PRO A 491 -7.07 28.93 -45.47
CA PRO A 491 -7.48 29.50 -46.77
C PRO A 491 -6.34 29.64 -47.79
N ASN A 492 -5.08 29.63 -47.32
CA ASN A 492 -3.87 29.74 -48.15
C ASN A 492 -3.20 28.38 -48.42
N GLY A 493 -3.81 27.27 -47.98
CA GLY A 493 -3.27 25.91 -48.09
C GLY A 493 -2.96 25.27 -46.72
N PRO A 494 -2.41 24.05 -46.71
CA PRO A 494 -2.01 23.36 -45.48
C PRO A 494 -0.86 24.12 -44.78
N GLU A 495 -1.03 24.48 -43.52
CA GLU A 495 0.00 25.09 -42.67
C GLU A 495 0.34 24.15 -41.51
N GLN A 496 1.62 24.04 -41.16
CA GLN A 496 2.07 23.15 -40.08
C GLN A 496 2.27 23.93 -38.77
N ILE A 497 1.50 23.58 -37.75
CA ILE A 497 1.71 24.05 -36.38
C ILE A 497 2.75 23.13 -35.73
N ALA A 498 4.02 23.58 -35.74
CA ALA A 498 5.14 22.81 -35.20
C ALA A 498 5.14 22.72 -33.65
N SER A 499 4.47 23.63 -32.95
CA SER A 499 4.43 23.68 -31.48
C SER A 499 3.00 23.83 -30.97
N ASN A 500 2.30 22.70 -30.84
CA ASN A 500 1.02 22.63 -30.15
C ASN A 500 1.18 21.94 -28.77
N ASN A 501 0.35 22.32 -27.80
CA ASN A 501 0.20 21.65 -26.50
C ASN A 501 1.52 21.30 -25.76
N ARG A 502 2.49 22.22 -25.77
CA ARG A 502 3.82 22.03 -25.16
C ARG A 502 3.81 22.11 -23.62
N ILE A 503 2.78 22.70 -23.01
CA ILE A 503 2.63 22.81 -21.55
C ILE A 503 1.24 22.34 -21.17
N GLN A 504 1.13 21.41 -20.23
CA GLN A 504 -0.15 20.89 -19.75
C GLN A 504 -0.10 20.58 -18.25
N LEU A 505 -1.21 20.84 -17.55
CA LEU A 505 -1.41 20.32 -16.18
C LEU A 505 -1.37 18.79 -16.23
N TYR A 506 -0.37 18.21 -15.58
CA TYR A 506 -0.11 16.77 -15.63
C TYR A 506 -0.87 16.02 -14.54
N ARG A 507 -0.79 16.48 -13.29
CA ARG A 507 -1.56 15.96 -12.16
C ARG A 507 -1.68 17.02 -11.07
N ALA A 508 -2.68 16.85 -10.22
CA ALA A 508 -2.85 17.65 -9.02
C ALA A 508 -3.53 16.83 -7.92
N SER A 509 -3.23 17.18 -6.67
CA SER A 509 -3.92 16.64 -5.51
C SER A 509 -3.98 17.69 -4.40
N TYR A 510 -4.97 17.58 -3.52
CA TYR A 510 -4.99 18.36 -2.29
C TYR A 510 -5.68 17.57 -1.19
N GLU A 511 -5.23 17.79 0.03
CA GLU A 511 -5.81 17.23 1.23
C GLU A 511 -6.01 18.34 2.24
N TRP A 512 -7.22 18.40 2.80
CA TRP A 512 -7.56 19.26 3.92
C TRP A 512 -8.19 18.43 5.03
N ASP A 513 -7.45 18.21 6.10
CA ASP A 513 -7.93 17.52 7.29
C ASP A 513 -8.45 18.53 8.32
N ALA A 514 -9.76 18.77 8.33
CA ALA A 514 -10.40 19.65 9.30
C ALA A 514 -11.02 18.85 10.46
N LYS A 515 -11.40 19.58 11.52
CA LYS A 515 -12.00 19.00 12.73
C LYS A 515 -13.22 18.10 12.44
N ASP A 516 -14.09 18.53 11.52
CA ASP A 516 -15.37 17.89 11.23
C ASP A 516 -15.39 17.14 9.89
N PHE A 517 -14.36 17.28 9.06
CA PHE A 517 -14.29 16.62 7.76
C PHE A 517 -12.85 16.48 7.24
N LYS A 518 -12.62 15.54 6.33
CA LYS A 518 -11.42 15.48 5.49
C LYS A 518 -11.83 15.64 4.02
N VAL A 519 -11.21 16.56 3.28
CA VAL A 519 -11.40 16.68 1.82
C VAL A 519 -10.14 16.21 1.12
N THR A 520 -10.31 15.30 0.16
CA THR A 520 -9.23 14.82 -0.71
C THR A 520 -9.61 15.07 -2.16
N GLY A 521 -8.90 15.97 -2.83
CA GLY A 521 -9.05 16.23 -4.27
C GLY A 521 -7.97 15.54 -5.08
N PHE A 522 -8.34 15.06 -6.27
CA PHE A 522 -7.45 14.32 -7.16
C PHE A 522 -7.73 14.66 -8.63
N TYR A 523 -6.65 14.85 -9.39
CA TYR A 523 -6.63 14.95 -10.85
C TYR A 523 -5.42 14.17 -11.36
N ARG A 524 -5.64 13.12 -12.15
CA ARG A 524 -4.63 12.15 -12.58
C ARG A 524 -3.78 11.64 -11.39
N THR A 525 -4.44 11.49 -10.24
CA THR A 525 -3.89 10.99 -8.98
C THR A 525 -4.85 9.93 -8.46
N GLY A 526 -4.31 8.83 -7.91
CA GLY A 526 -5.13 7.68 -7.52
C GLY A 526 -6.05 7.96 -6.33
N HIS A 527 -7.16 7.23 -6.24
CA HIS A 527 -7.97 7.11 -5.03
C HIS A 527 -8.37 5.65 -4.81
N TYR A 528 -8.62 5.29 -3.55
CA TYR A 528 -8.98 3.93 -3.17
C TYR A 528 -10.47 3.64 -3.34
N HIS A 529 -10.86 2.37 -3.28
CA HIS A 529 -12.25 1.92 -3.41
C HIS A 529 -13.00 1.94 -2.06
N TRP A 530 -14.33 1.95 -2.09
CA TRP A 530 -15.16 1.81 -0.87
C TRP A 530 -15.54 0.37 -0.49
N GLY A 531 -14.97 -0.65 -1.15
CA GLY A 531 -15.29 -2.07 -0.90
C GLY A 531 -15.13 -2.53 0.56
N TYR A 532 -14.00 -2.23 1.20
CA TYR A 532 -13.78 -2.51 2.64
C TYR A 532 -14.61 -1.60 3.57
N GLU A 533 -15.24 -0.56 3.01
CA GLU A 533 -16.15 0.34 3.71
C GLU A 533 -17.64 -0.02 3.50
N GLY A 534 -17.93 -1.21 2.96
CA GLY A 534 -19.29 -1.73 2.80
C GLY A 534 -19.94 -1.47 1.45
N ASP A 535 -19.21 -0.96 0.45
CA ASP A 535 -19.67 -0.90 -0.94
C ASP A 535 -19.72 -2.30 -1.60
N PHE A 536 -20.70 -3.08 -1.19
CA PHE A 536 -20.85 -4.49 -1.57
C PHE A 536 -21.18 -4.71 -3.07
N PHE A 537 -21.64 -3.65 -3.73
CA PHE A 537 -21.98 -3.63 -5.15
C PHE A 537 -20.93 -2.92 -6.01
N GLY A 538 -19.82 -2.45 -5.44
CA GLY A 538 -18.70 -1.87 -6.18
C GLY A 538 -19.05 -0.61 -6.99
N LEU A 539 -19.86 0.28 -6.43
CA LEU A 539 -20.24 1.54 -7.09
C LEU A 539 -19.09 2.57 -7.15
N TYR A 540 -18.16 2.53 -6.21
CA TYR A 540 -16.97 3.39 -6.16
C TYR A 540 -15.70 2.52 -6.23
N PRO A 541 -15.22 2.20 -7.45
CA PRO A 541 -14.05 1.37 -7.67
C PRO A 541 -12.76 2.13 -7.35
N GLU A 542 -11.68 1.38 -7.15
CA GLU A 542 -10.33 1.94 -7.02
C GLU A 542 -9.92 2.46 -8.39
N ALA A 543 -9.35 3.66 -8.42
CA ALA A 543 -8.87 4.26 -9.64
C ALA A 543 -7.46 4.73 -9.39
N ASN A 544 -6.48 3.98 -9.90
CA ASN A 544 -5.07 4.33 -9.78
C ASN A 544 -4.56 5.01 -11.04
N TYR A 545 -3.60 5.91 -10.84
CA TYR A 545 -2.79 6.41 -11.93
C TYR A 545 -1.89 5.29 -12.46
N GLY A 546 -1.88 5.05 -13.78
CA GLY A 546 -1.04 4.03 -14.40
C GLY A 546 -0.70 4.34 -15.86
N PRO A 547 0.23 3.58 -16.48
CA PRO A 547 0.77 3.88 -17.82
C PRO A 547 -0.31 4.01 -18.91
N ASN A 548 -1.43 3.29 -18.79
CA ASN A 548 -2.52 3.37 -19.76
C ASN A 548 -3.16 4.77 -19.81
N ILE A 549 -3.28 5.46 -18.68
CA ILE A 549 -3.82 6.83 -18.64
C ILE A 549 -2.88 7.79 -19.40
N ASP A 550 -1.57 7.57 -19.30
CA ASP A 550 -0.57 8.32 -20.07
C ASP A 550 -0.66 8.02 -21.57
N ILE A 551 -0.73 6.74 -21.95
CA ILE A 551 -0.84 6.31 -23.36
C ILE A 551 -2.00 7.06 -24.03
N TYR A 552 -3.20 7.03 -23.45
CA TYR A 552 -4.38 7.63 -24.08
C TYR A 552 -4.67 9.09 -23.69
N ASN A 553 -3.74 9.77 -23.02
CA ASN A 553 -3.94 11.13 -22.50
C ASN A 553 -5.26 11.27 -21.70
N GLY A 554 -5.55 10.28 -20.84
CA GLY A 554 -6.71 10.26 -19.97
C GLY A 554 -6.66 11.34 -18.89
N ASN A 555 -7.83 11.87 -18.51
CA ASN A 555 -7.95 12.86 -17.42
C ASN A 555 -8.27 12.22 -16.07
N ALA A 556 -8.74 10.98 -16.07
CA ALA A 556 -9.07 10.24 -14.86
C ALA A 556 -7.81 9.89 -14.03
N PRO A 557 -7.96 9.65 -12.72
CA PRO A 557 -9.11 10.03 -11.89
C PRO A 557 -9.23 11.55 -11.76
N PHE A 558 -10.44 12.10 -11.78
CA PHE A 558 -10.70 13.53 -11.60
C PHE A 558 -11.96 13.79 -10.75
N GLY A 559 -11.74 14.29 -9.54
CA GLY A 559 -12.79 14.66 -8.61
C GLY A 559 -12.28 15.00 -7.21
N MET A 560 -13.18 14.88 -6.23
CA MET A 560 -12.88 14.99 -4.81
C MET A 560 -13.73 14.03 -3.98
N GLU A 561 -13.20 13.63 -2.84
CA GLU A 561 -13.89 12.90 -1.77
C GLU A 561 -13.94 13.78 -0.52
N ILE A 562 -15.08 13.79 0.17
CA ILE A 562 -15.29 14.44 1.47
C ILE A 562 -15.71 13.37 2.46
N GLU A 563 -14.92 13.16 3.50
CA GLU A 563 -15.21 12.27 4.62
C GLU A 563 -15.66 13.09 5.83
N GLY A 564 -16.82 12.75 6.40
CA GLY A 564 -17.32 13.36 7.63
C GLY A 564 -16.66 12.76 8.88
N LYS A 565 -16.30 13.62 9.84
CA LYS A 565 -15.76 13.25 11.15
C LYS A 565 -16.76 13.59 12.26
N LYS A 566 -16.48 13.12 13.48
CA LYS A 566 -17.24 13.45 14.70
C LYS A 566 -18.75 13.23 14.54
N HIS A 567 -19.55 14.29 14.62
CA HIS A 567 -21.02 14.21 14.57
C HIS A 567 -21.58 13.70 13.23
N ILE A 568 -20.79 13.77 12.15
CA ILE A 568 -21.15 13.26 10.81
C ILE A 568 -20.30 12.06 10.40
N LYS A 569 -19.63 11.39 11.37
CA LYS A 569 -18.84 10.18 11.13
C LYS A 569 -19.67 9.12 10.39
N GLY A 570 -19.06 8.50 9.38
CA GLY A 570 -19.68 7.48 8.54
C GLY A 570 -20.26 8.02 7.23
N LEU A 571 -20.42 9.34 7.06
CA LEU A 571 -20.78 9.97 5.80
C LEU A 571 -19.54 10.17 4.92
N LYS A 572 -19.58 9.71 3.67
CA LYS A 572 -18.63 10.11 2.62
C LYS A 572 -19.36 10.59 1.38
N VAL A 573 -18.80 11.59 0.70
CA VAL A 573 -19.31 12.11 -0.57
C VAL A 573 -18.19 12.14 -1.58
N ALA A 574 -18.35 11.48 -2.72
CA ALA A 574 -17.45 11.60 -3.86
C ALA A 574 -18.14 12.34 -4.99
N PHE A 575 -17.44 13.28 -5.61
CA PHE A 575 -17.99 14.08 -6.70
C PHE A 575 -16.89 14.46 -7.69
N GLY A 576 -17.15 14.29 -8.99
CA GLY A 576 -16.18 14.68 -9.98
C GLY A 576 -16.63 14.48 -11.42
N PRO A 577 -15.91 15.10 -12.39
CA PRO A 577 -16.18 14.91 -13.81
C PRO A 577 -15.85 13.50 -14.32
N GLU A 578 -14.88 12.82 -13.71
CA GLU A 578 -14.45 11.48 -14.12
C GLU A 578 -13.77 10.77 -12.94
N LEU A 579 -14.57 10.33 -11.97
CA LEU A 579 -14.06 9.72 -10.74
C LEU A 579 -13.15 8.51 -11.03
N TRP A 580 -13.54 7.65 -11.97
CA TRP A 580 -12.68 6.61 -12.54
C TRP A 580 -12.72 6.69 -14.08
N TRP A 581 -11.78 6.03 -14.75
CA TRP A 581 -11.64 6.13 -16.21
C TRP A 581 -12.91 5.61 -16.93
N GLY A 582 -13.51 6.46 -17.76
CA GLY A 582 -14.79 6.16 -18.43
C GLY A 582 -16.04 6.47 -17.60
N ALA A 583 -15.91 6.99 -16.38
CA ALA A 583 -17.06 7.42 -15.57
C ALA A 583 -17.80 8.61 -16.22
N ASN A 584 -19.12 8.63 -16.05
CA ASN A 584 -19.89 9.86 -16.24
C ASN A 584 -19.59 10.83 -15.09
N PRO A 585 -19.72 12.16 -15.30
CA PRO A 585 -19.74 13.11 -14.20
C PRO A 585 -20.81 12.72 -13.18
N ALA A 586 -20.41 12.48 -11.93
CA ALA A 586 -21.27 11.82 -10.95
C ALA A 586 -21.08 12.38 -9.54
N VAL A 587 -22.10 12.13 -8.72
CA VAL A 587 -22.06 12.28 -7.26
C VAL A 587 -22.40 10.95 -6.61
N LEU A 588 -21.62 10.57 -5.60
CA LEU A 588 -21.88 9.43 -4.75
C LEU A 588 -21.94 9.89 -3.30
N VAL A 589 -22.91 9.36 -2.56
CA VAL A 589 -23.07 9.59 -1.13
C VAL A 589 -23.13 8.23 -0.45
N LYS A 590 -22.21 7.97 0.46
CA LYS A 590 -22.16 6.77 1.30
C LYS A 590 -22.44 7.14 2.74
N TYR A 591 -23.26 6.36 3.41
CA TYR A 591 -23.41 6.42 4.86
C TYR A 591 -23.26 5.02 5.46
N ARG A 592 -22.31 4.86 6.38
CA ARG A 592 -22.08 3.62 7.13
C ARG A 592 -22.30 3.84 8.61
N LYS A 593 -22.99 2.89 9.26
CA LYS A 593 -23.16 2.86 10.71
C LYS A 593 -23.26 1.43 11.23
N GLU A 594 -22.67 1.17 12.39
CA GLU A 594 -22.86 -0.09 13.11
C GLU A 594 -24.16 -0.04 13.92
N VAL A 595 -25.01 -1.05 13.77
CA VAL A 595 -26.28 -1.21 14.48
C VAL A 595 -26.41 -2.65 14.96
N ALA A 596 -26.49 -2.86 16.28
CA ALA A 596 -26.62 -4.19 16.90
C ALA A 596 -25.56 -5.22 16.44
N GLY A 597 -24.30 -4.78 16.31
CA GLY A 597 -23.18 -5.62 15.85
C GLY A 597 -23.25 -5.98 14.36
N MET A 598 -23.98 -5.19 13.56
CA MET A 598 -24.03 -5.30 12.10
C MET A 598 -23.59 -4.00 11.47
N ASP A 599 -22.72 -4.09 10.46
CA ASP A 599 -22.39 -2.98 9.60
C ASP A 599 -23.52 -2.73 8.61
N VAL A 600 -24.14 -1.56 8.67
CA VAL A 600 -25.16 -1.12 7.71
C VAL A 600 -24.57 -0.03 6.84
N THR A 601 -24.49 -0.26 5.53
CA THR A 601 -23.97 0.72 4.57
C THR A 601 -25.02 1.00 3.50
N GLY A 602 -25.34 2.28 3.29
CA GLY A 602 -26.16 2.75 2.19
C GLY A 602 -25.34 3.62 1.24
N ILE A 603 -25.49 3.43 -0.07
CA ILE A 603 -24.84 4.26 -1.10
C ILE A 603 -25.86 4.74 -2.11
N PHE A 604 -25.84 6.03 -2.40
CA PHE A 604 -26.58 6.64 -3.49
C PHE A 604 -25.58 7.15 -4.54
N HIS A 605 -25.84 6.86 -5.81
CA HIS A 605 -25.03 7.29 -6.94
C HIS A 605 -25.93 7.91 -8.02
N GLU A 606 -25.60 9.11 -8.48
CA GLU A 606 -26.29 9.79 -9.57
C GLU A 606 -25.26 10.25 -10.61
N ASP A 607 -25.39 9.73 -11.83
CA ASP A 607 -24.78 10.37 -12.98
C ASP A 607 -25.50 11.69 -13.25
N LEU A 608 -24.76 12.79 -13.37
CA LEU A 608 -25.31 14.12 -13.62
C LEU A 608 -25.50 14.35 -15.11
N THR A 609 -24.56 13.89 -15.93
CA THR A 609 -24.54 14.09 -17.38
C THR A 609 -24.00 12.86 -18.10
N GLN A 610 -24.51 12.56 -19.29
CA GLN A 610 -23.91 11.55 -20.17
C GLN A 610 -22.59 12.08 -20.74
N ARG A 611 -21.50 11.32 -20.58
CA ARG A 611 -20.23 11.62 -21.22
C ARG A 611 -20.26 11.16 -22.69
N ASN A 612 -19.76 12.01 -23.58
CA ASN A 612 -19.71 11.77 -25.04
C ASN A 612 -18.29 11.63 -25.60
N ASN A 613 -17.25 11.91 -24.81
CA ASN A 613 -15.85 11.83 -25.26
C ASN A 613 -15.21 10.52 -24.79
N LEU A 614 -14.95 9.63 -25.74
CA LEU A 614 -14.27 8.35 -25.61
C LEU A 614 -12.78 8.50 -25.97
N GLN A 615 -11.89 7.92 -25.16
CA GLN A 615 -10.44 7.98 -25.38
C GLN A 615 -9.78 6.59 -25.53
N SER A 616 -10.44 5.52 -25.08
CA SER A 616 -9.98 4.12 -25.20
C SER A 616 -11.18 3.18 -25.28
N SER A 617 -11.03 2.03 -25.96
CA SER A 617 -12.09 1.01 -26.09
C SER A 617 -12.29 0.17 -24.83
N PHE A 618 -11.37 0.25 -23.86
CA PHE A 618 -11.52 -0.39 -22.55
C PHE A 618 -12.26 0.47 -21.51
N ALA A 619 -12.41 1.77 -21.76
CA ALA A 619 -13.02 2.74 -20.84
C ALA A 619 -14.20 3.46 -21.52
N VAL A 620 -15.27 2.70 -21.80
CA VAL A 620 -16.48 3.19 -22.47
C VAL A 620 -17.52 3.64 -21.44
N PRO A 621 -18.00 4.90 -21.48
CA PRO A 621 -19.05 5.35 -20.58
C PRO A 621 -20.33 4.54 -20.75
N VAL A 622 -20.86 4.08 -19.63
CA VAL A 622 -22.17 3.43 -19.59
C VAL A 622 -23.29 4.48 -19.72
N PRO A 623 -24.51 4.08 -20.16
CA PRO A 623 -25.65 4.97 -20.15
C PRO A 623 -25.89 5.58 -18.77
N LYS A 624 -26.14 6.90 -18.76
CA LYS A 624 -26.47 7.68 -17.57
C LYS A 624 -27.45 6.93 -16.67
N THR A 625 -27.11 6.78 -15.40
CA THR A 625 -27.92 6.02 -14.44
C THR A 625 -27.94 6.61 -13.03
N ARG A 626 -29.03 6.31 -12.31
CA ARG A 626 -29.19 6.48 -10.87
C ARG A 626 -29.17 5.12 -10.19
N ARG A 627 -28.49 5.01 -9.05
CA ARG A 627 -28.35 3.78 -8.28
C ARG A 627 -28.47 4.06 -6.78
N ALA A 628 -29.09 3.13 -6.06
CA ALA A 628 -29.17 3.12 -4.61
C ALA A 628 -28.92 1.69 -4.10
N THR A 629 -28.07 1.54 -3.10
CA THR A 629 -27.73 0.25 -2.51
C THR A 629 -27.87 0.30 -1.00
N ILE A 630 -28.19 -0.86 -0.42
CA ILE A 630 -28.09 -1.10 1.00
C ILE A 630 -27.42 -2.46 1.22
N SER A 631 -26.46 -2.51 2.12
CA SER A 631 -25.75 -3.73 2.51
C SER A 631 -25.74 -3.88 4.03
N LEU A 632 -25.78 -5.14 4.46
CA LEU A 632 -25.70 -5.57 5.85
C LEU A 632 -24.56 -6.58 5.94
N GLY A 633 -23.56 -6.28 6.78
CA GLY A 633 -22.43 -7.17 7.08
C GLY A 633 -22.43 -7.56 8.55
N LYS A 634 -22.14 -8.83 8.85
CA LYS A 634 -21.89 -9.27 10.23
C LYS A 634 -20.72 -10.24 10.28
N LYS A 635 -19.71 -9.89 11.06
CA LYS A 635 -18.56 -10.75 11.36
C LYS A 635 -18.78 -11.45 12.70
N MET A 636 -18.66 -12.78 12.68
CA MET A 636 -18.63 -13.65 13.85
C MET A 636 -17.26 -14.33 13.91
N GLU A 637 -16.97 -15.09 14.97
CA GLU A 637 -15.65 -15.70 15.19
C GLU A 637 -15.12 -16.47 13.97
N LYS A 638 -15.96 -17.34 13.38
CA LYS A 638 -15.60 -18.19 12.23
C LYS A 638 -16.38 -17.91 10.96
N LEU A 639 -17.43 -17.09 11.04
CA LEU A 639 -18.38 -16.87 9.96
C LEU A 639 -18.56 -15.38 9.71
N THR A 640 -18.50 -14.93 8.46
CA THR A 640 -18.93 -13.59 8.07
C THR A 640 -20.02 -13.71 7.02
N PHE A 641 -21.15 -13.04 7.21
CA PHE A 641 -22.17 -12.96 6.18
C PHE A 641 -22.36 -11.50 5.75
N ASN A 642 -22.55 -11.31 4.45
CA ASN A 642 -22.90 -10.04 3.83
C ASN A 642 -24.12 -10.26 2.94
N VAL A 643 -25.12 -9.40 3.04
CA VAL A 643 -26.29 -9.40 2.17
C VAL A 643 -26.58 -7.97 1.74
N GLY A 644 -27.01 -7.77 0.51
CA GLY A 644 -27.37 -6.45 0.04
C GLY A 644 -28.44 -6.49 -1.05
N GLY A 645 -29.14 -5.37 -1.15
CA GLY A 645 -30.07 -5.08 -2.23
C GLY A 645 -29.64 -3.83 -2.97
N MET A 646 -29.94 -3.78 -4.27
CA MET A 646 -29.72 -2.61 -5.08
C MET A 646 -30.93 -2.28 -5.95
N TRP A 647 -31.07 -1.01 -6.23
CA TRP A 647 -31.97 -0.47 -7.24
C TRP A 647 -31.16 0.43 -8.16
N GLY A 648 -31.29 0.28 -9.48
CA GLY A 648 -30.57 1.11 -10.43
C GLY A 648 -31.15 1.09 -11.83
N GLY A 649 -30.84 2.10 -12.63
CA GLY A 649 -31.25 2.14 -14.04
C GLY A 649 -32.23 3.25 -14.43
N GLN A 650 -32.45 4.27 -13.60
CA GLN A 650 -33.17 5.49 -14.06
C GLN A 650 -32.17 6.44 -14.74
N PRO A 651 -32.46 7.04 -15.92
CA PRO A 651 -33.73 7.10 -16.65
C PRO A 651 -33.89 6.05 -17.77
N LEU A 652 -33.28 4.87 -17.66
CA LEU A 652 -33.37 3.83 -18.70
C LEU A 652 -34.75 3.17 -18.80
N ASN A 653 -35.61 3.29 -17.78
CA ASN A 653 -36.98 2.80 -17.81
C ASN A 653 -37.74 3.33 -19.04
N GLY A 654 -38.37 2.43 -19.79
CA GLY A 654 -39.09 2.73 -21.03
C GLY A 654 -38.23 2.73 -22.30
N ARG A 655 -36.88 2.69 -22.19
CA ARG A 655 -36.01 2.46 -23.34
C ARG A 655 -36.27 1.08 -23.93
N LYS A 656 -36.36 1.03 -25.26
CA LYS A 656 -36.56 -0.21 -26.01
C LYS A 656 -35.24 -0.97 -26.12
N PHE A 657 -35.31 -2.30 -26.12
CA PHE A 657 -34.20 -3.19 -26.42
C PHE A 657 -34.70 -4.43 -27.15
N GLN A 658 -33.79 -5.07 -27.90
CA GLN A 658 -34.08 -6.33 -28.59
C GLN A 658 -33.66 -7.52 -27.71
N LEU A 659 -34.44 -8.60 -27.81
CA LEU A 659 -34.11 -9.90 -27.25
C LEU A 659 -34.54 -11.01 -28.21
N ILE A 660 -33.89 -12.16 -28.12
CA ILE A 660 -34.20 -13.33 -28.93
C ILE A 660 -34.76 -14.42 -28.00
N SER A 661 -35.91 -14.96 -28.37
CA SER A 661 -36.52 -16.13 -27.75
C SER A 661 -37.04 -17.05 -28.85
N ASP A 662 -36.71 -18.33 -28.80
CA ASP A 662 -37.13 -19.33 -29.80
C ASP A 662 -36.86 -18.89 -31.26
N ASP A 663 -35.68 -18.32 -31.50
CA ASP A 663 -35.24 -17.76 -32.80
C ASP A 663 -36.10 -16.61 -33.36
N VAL A 664 -36.98 -16.04 -32.55
CA VAL A 664 -37.81 -14.86 -32.88
C VAL A 664 -37.29 -13.62 -32.17
N VAL A 665 -37.22 -12.51 -32.91
CA VAL A 665 -36.81 -11.19 -32.38
C VAL A 665 -38.00 -10.51 -31.73
N TYR A 666 -37.86 -10.17 -30.46
CA TYR A 666 -38.82 -9.36 -29.71
C TYR A 666 -38.21 -8.01 -29.37
N GLU A 667 -39.06 -6.97 -29.37
CA GLU A 667 -38.74 -5.67 -28.80
C GLU A 667 -39.47 -5.54 -27.47
N ASP A 668 -38.73 -5.40 -26.37
CA ASP A 668 -39.30 -5.10 -25.05
C ASP A 668 -38.77 -3.74 -24.56
N LYS A 669 -39.29 -3.28 -23.42
CA LYS A 669 -38.87 -2.04 -22.77
C LYS A 669 -38.39 -2.32 -21.36
N ILE A 670 -37.40 -1.56 -20.91
CA ILE A 670 -36.94 -1.61 -19.53
C ILE A 670 -38.11 -1.24 -18.59
N LYS A 671 -38.43 -2.15 -17.67
CA LYS A 671 -39.48 -2.03 -16.66
C LYS A 671 -38.86 -1.78 -15.30
N SER A 672 -39.64 -1.26 -14.36
CA SER A 672 -39.17 -1.04 -12.98
C SER A 672 -38.75 -2.33 -12.25
N SER A 673 -39.20 -3.51 -12.70
CA SER A 673 -38.73 -4.81 -12.22
C SER A 673 -37.26 -5.07 -12.57
N ASP A 674 -36.77 -4.50 -13.68
CA ASP A 674 -35.43 -4.73 -14.21
C ASP A 674 -34.35 -3.92 -13.47
N ASN A 675 -34.79 -3.04 -12.56
CA ASN A 675 -33.93 -2.15 -11.80
C ASN A 675 -33.38 -2.80 -10.53
N TRP A 676 -33.98 -3.90 -10.09
CA TRP A 676 -33.65 -4.52 -8.80
C TRP A 676 -32.57 -5.57 -8.94
N GLY A 677 -31.66 -5.60 -7.96
CA GLY A 677 -30.65 -6.63 -7.80
C GLY A 677 -30.43 -6.97 -6.33
N GLY A 678 -29.87 -8.14 -6.08
CA GLY A 678 -29.57 -8.66 -4.75
C GLY A 678 -28.33 -9.53 -4.78
N LYS A 679 -27.58 -9.51 -3.68
CA LYS A 679 -26.32 -10.22 -3.54
C LYS A 679 -26.18 -10.75 -2.12
N ALA A 680 -25.59 -11.93 -1.97
CA ALA A 680 -25.25 -12.51 -0.67
C ALA A 680 -23.87 -13.17 -0.74
N LYS A 681 -23.06 -13.00 0.29
CA LYS A 681 -21.70 -13.58 0.42
C LYS A 681 -21.54 -14.13 1.84
N LEU A 682 -21.14 -15.39 1.93
CA LEU A 682 -20.84 -16.09 3.17
C LEU A 682 -19.37 -16.48 3.14
N THR A 683 -18.62 -16.20 4.20
CA THR A 683 -17.24 -16.67 4.38
C THR A 683 -17.12 -17.44 5.68
N TYR A 684 -16.37 -18.53 5.66
CA TYR A 684 -16.09 -19.38 6.80
C TYR A 684 -14.59 -19.59 6.93
N SER A 685 -14.03 -19.41 8.11
CA SER A 685 -12.60 -19.58 8.40
C SER A 685 -12.42 -20.40 9.67
N SER A 686 -11.74 -21.55 9.57
CA SER A 686 -11.40 -22.39 10.73
C SER A 686 -10.15 -23.21 10.47
N GLY A 687 -9.10 -22.96 11.25
CA GLY A 687 -7.81 -23.64 11.10
C GLY A 687 -7.27 -23.52 9.67
N ALA A 688 -6.82 -24.64 9.10
CA ALA A 688 -6.23 -24.73 7.75
C ALA A 688 -7.20 -24.43 6.59
N ILE A 689 -8.52 -24.42 6.84
CA ILE A 689 -9.54 -24.32 5.79
C ILE A 689 -10.25 -22.98 5.89
N ARG A 690 -10.39 -22.31 4.74
CA ARG A 690 -11.24 -21.14 4.56
C ARG A 690 -12.12 -21.37 3.34
N TRP A 691 -13.42 -21.10 3.43
CA TRP A 691 -14.39 -21.34 2.36
C TRP A 691 -15.28 -20.11 2.18
N TYR A 692 -15.71 -19.84 0.96
CA TYR A 692 -16.73 -18.84 0.70
C TYR A 692 -17.75 -19.29 -0.34
N GLY A 693 -18.94 -18.72 -0.24
CA GLY A 693 -19.98 -18.77 -1.26
C GLY A 693 -20.52 -17.36 -1.51
N LEU A 694 -20.75 -17.02 -2.77
CA LEU A 694 -21.38 -15.79 -3.20
C LEU A 694 -22.47 -16.13 -4.21
N ALA A 695 -23.63 -15.48 -4.10
CA ALA A 695 -24.66 -15.54 -5.12
C ALA A 695 -25.20 -14.14 -5.40
N SER A 696 -25.53 -13.86 -6.65
CA SER A 696 -26.18 -12.61 -7.04
C SER A 696 -27.27 -12.82 -8.08
N TYR A 697 -28.24 -11.91 -8.06
CA TYR A 697 -29.25 -11.74 -9.10
C TYR A 697 -29.34 -10.24 -9.39
N MET A 698 -29.15 -9.86 -10.64
CA MET A 698 -29.02 -8.47 -11.08
C MET A 698 -29.96 -8.25 -12.27
N GLY A 699 -30.99 -7.42 -12.09
CA GLY A 699 -31.91 -7.04 -13.16
C GLY A 699 -31.19 -6.37 -14.35
N LEU A 700 -31.89 -6.22 -15.49
CA LEU A 700 -31.27 -5.85 -16.77
C LEU A 700 -30.40 -4.58 -16.71
N VAL A 701 -30.78 -3.61 -15.89
CA VAL A 701 -30.10 -2.30 -15.75
C VAL A 701 -29.60 -2.03 -14.33
N ALA A 702 -29.68 -3.03 -13.44
CA ALA A 702 -29.13 -2.99 -12.09
C ALA A 702 -27.59 -3.14 -12.13
N ASN A 703 -26.88 -2.17 -12.70
CA ASN A 703 -25.44 -2.22 -12.90
C ASN A 703 -24.66 -1.81 -11.63
N GLY A 704 -23.97 -2.77 -11.03
CA GLY A 704 -22.92 -2.54 -10.03
C GLY A 704 -21.52 -2.50 -10.67
N GLY A 705 -20.51 -2.90 -9.91
CA GLY A 705 -19.13 -3.05 -10.32
C GLY A 705 -18.48 -4.31 -9.72
N VAL A 706 -17.26 -4.58 -10.17
CA VAL A 706 -16.48 -5.77 -9.78
C VAL A 706 -16.21 -5.79 -8.26
N ASP A 707 -16.20 -6.97 -7.64
CA ASP A 707 -15.77 -7.13 -6.24
C ASP A 707 -14.29 -6.74 -6.08
N GLN A 708 -14.06 -5.57 -5.46
CA GLN A 708 -12.74 -5.01 -5.20
C GLN A 708 -12.05 -5.68 -4.00
N THR A 709 -12.78 -6.44 -3.18
CA THR A 709 -12.24 -7.01 -1.94
C THR A 709 -11.46 -8.31 -2.19
N GLN A 710 -10.35 -8.48 -1.46
CA GLN A 710 -9.61 -9.75 -1.46
C GLN A 710 -10.24 -10.70 -0.44
N THR A 711 -10.85 -11.80 -0.91
CA THR A 711 -11.60 -12.70 0.00
C THR A 711 -10.66 -13.57 0.84
N PHE A 712 -9.77 -14.35 0.22
CA PHE A 712 -8.79 -15.19 0.95
C PHE A 712 -7.43 -15.35 0.25
N THR A 713 -7.39 -15.21 -1.07
CA THR A 713 -6.24 -15.52 -1.93
C THR A 713 -6.42 -14.86 -3.29
N GLY A 714 -5.39 -14.78 -4.13
CA GLY A 714 -5.34 -14.07 -5.41
C GLY A 714 -6.16 -14.64 -6.57
N TRP A 715 -7.35 -15.19 -6.31
CA TRP A 715 -8.25 -15.69 -7.36
C TRP A 715 -8.61 -14.62 -8.40
N ARG A 716 -8.66 -15.06 -9.65
CA ARG A 716 -8.98 -14.26 -10.85
C ARG A 716 -10.44 -14.39 -11.25
N LEU A 717 -11.11 -15.50 -10.94
CA LEU A 717 -12.56 -15.60 -11.08
C LEU A 717 -13.23 -14.82 -9.95
N ARG A 718 -13.83 -13.68 -10.31
CA ARG A 718 -14.51 -12.76 -9.39
C ARG A 718 -15.89 -12.43 -9.90
N ASP A 719 -16.74 -11.98 -8.99
CA ASP A 719 -18.02 -11.37 -9.35
C ASP A 719 -17.76 -10.04 -10.08
N ILE A 720 -18.34 -9.92 -11.28
CA ILE A 720 -18.20 -8.74 -12.13
C ILE A 720 -19.21 -7.64 -11.81
N GLY A 721 -20.25 -7.93 -11.02
CA GLY A 721 -21.27 -6.99 -10.55
C GLY A 721 -22.12 -6.31 -11.65
N SER A 722 -21.99 -6.73 -12.90
CA SER A 722 -22.77 -6.19 -14.03
C SER A 722 -24.27 -6.49 -13.87
N GLY A 723 -25.12 -5.64 -14.46
CA GLY A 723 -26.54 -5.93 -14.61
C GLY A 723 -26.79 -7.08 -15.59
N ASN A 724 -28.06 -7.45 -15.74
CA ASN A 724 -28.51 -8.51 -16.63
C ASN A 724 -27.83 -9.86 -16.35
N MET A 725 -27.77 -10.32 -15.10
CA MET A 725 -27.19 -11.63 -14.79
C MET A 725 -27.67 -12.23 -13.48
N TYR A 726 -27.54 -13.54 -13.34
CA TYR A 726 -27.39 -14.18 -12.05
C TYR A 726 -26.07 -14.96 -12.02
N ASN A 727 -25.44 -15.01 -10.85
CA ASN A 727 -24.22 -15.78 -10.67
C ASN A 727 -24.14 -16.48 -9.31
N ALA A 728 -23.30 -17.49 -9.27
CA ALA A 728 -22.87 -18.19 -8.07
C ALA A 728 -21.35 -18.41 -8.15
N LEU A 729 -20.65 -18.04 -7.09
CA LEU A 729 -19.22 -18.28 -6.92
C LEU A 729 -18.97 -19.04 -5.64
N THR A 730 -18.01 -19.96 -5.66
CA THR A 730 -17.56 -20.62 -4.43
C THR A 730 -16.12 -21.10 -4.59
N GLY A 731 -15.38 -21.03 -3.49
CA GLY A 731 -14.00 -21.50 -3.45
C GLY A 731 -13.57 -21.76 -2.03
N PHE A 732 -12.46 -22.47 -1.87
CA PHE A 732 -11.85 -22.68 -0.58
C PHE A 732 -10.33 -22.65 -0.68
N THR A 733 -9.66 -22.30 0.41
CA THR A 733 -8.21 -22.43 0.56
C THR A 733 -7.92 -23.50 1.59
N TYR A 734 -6.92 -24.34 1.31
CA TYR A 734 -6.39 -25.32 2.25
C TYR A 734 -4.88 -25.14 2.40
N ASN A 735 -4.44 -24.76 3.61
CA ASN A 735 -3.03 -24.52 3.92
C ASN A 735 -2.40 -25.78 4.54
N ILE A 736 -1.34 -26.31 3.93
CA ILE A 736 -0.54 -27.44 4.40
C ILE A 736 0.93 -27.00 4.51
N GLY A 737 1.36 -26.67 5.74
CA GLY A 737 2.69 -26.09 5.95
C GLY A 737 2.85 -24.77 5.19
N LYS A 738 3.77 -24.75 4.21
CA LYS A 738 4.07 -23.57 3.35
C LYS A 738 3.31 -23.57 2.02
N ILE A 739 2.44 -24.56 1.79
CA ILE A 739 1.69 -24.72 0.53
C ILE A 739 0.23 -24.36 0.78
N GLN A 740 -0.33 -23.52 -0.08
CA GLN A 740 -1.76 -23.24 -0.17
C GLN A 740 -2.32 -23.83 -1.47
N ILE A 741 -3.40 -24.59 -1.33
CA ILE A 741 -4.21 -25.10 -2.45
C ILE A 741 -5.54 -24.36 -2.44
N ALA A 742 -5.91 -23.73 -3.55
CA ALA A 742 -7.07 -22.85 -3.58
C ALA A 742 -7.88 -23.00 -4.88
N PRO A 743 -8.82 -23.95 -4.96
CA PRO A 743 -9.80 -24.01 -6.05
C PRO A 743 -10.92 -22.97 -5.89
N ASN A 744 -11.44 -22.51 -7.03
CA ASN A 744 -12.53 -21.54 -7.13
C ASN A 744 -13.38 -21.82 -8.37
N PHE A 745 -14.68 -21.60 -8.25
CA PHE A 745 -15.66 -21.93 -9.30
C PHE A 745 -16.62 -20.77 -9.50
N LEU A 746 -16.97 -20.53 -10.76
CA LEU A 746 -17.91 -19.50 -11.19
C LEU A 746 -18.97 -20.13 -12.08
N PHE A 747 -20.23 -19.87 -11.78
CA PHE A 747 -21.32 -20.04 -12.72
C PHE A 747 -22.04 -18.70 -12.87
N GLN A 748 -22.18 -18.23 -14.10
CA GLN A 748 -22.95 -17.03 -14.39
C GLN A 748 -23.73 -17.18 -15.69
N LYS A 749 -24.91 -16.55 -15.76
CA LYS A 749 -25.73 -16.51 -16.96
C LYS A 749 -26.50 -15.19 -17.04
N PRO A 750 -26.62 -14.59 -18.25
CA PRO A 750 -27.42 -13.39 -18.41
C PRO A 750 -28.92 -13.69 -18.35
N LEU A 751 -29.72 -12.71 -17.90
CA LEU A 751 -31.19 -12.82 -17.89
C LEU A 751 -31.75 -12.73 -19.32
N ALA A 752 -31.25 -11.78 -20.10
CA ALA A 752 -31.45 -11.63 -21.52
C ALA A 752 -30.14 -11.95 -22.26
N GLY A 753 -30.15 -13.02 -23.06
CA GLY A 753 -28.98 -13.50 -23.81
C GLY A 753 -28.47 -12.51 -24.87
N PRO A 754 -27.23 -12.68 -25.36
CA PRO A 754 -26.62 -11.83 -26.39
C PRO A 754 -27.30 -12.02 -27.75
N ILE A 755 -27.17 -11.03 -28.64
CA ILE A 755 -27.64 -11.14 -30.03
C ILE A 755 -26.44 -11.28 -30.98
N GLY A 756 -26.36 -12.43 -31.65
CA GLY A 756 -25.31 -12.70 -32.63
C GLY A 756 -25.53 -12.01 -33.98
N PRO A 757 -24.50 -11.93 -34.84
CA PRO A 757 -24.59 -11.28 -36.15
C PRO A 757 -25.35 -12.09 -37.21
N THR A 758 -25.71 -13.35 -36.92
CA THR A 758 -26.29 -14.29 -37.88
C THR A 758 -27.81 -14.21 -38.01
N PHE A 759 -28.48 -13.41 -37.18
CA PHE A 759 -29.94 -13.26 -37.21
C PHE A 759 -30.38 -12.27 -38.30
N ALA A 760 -31.49 -12.58 -38.97
CA ALA A 760 -32.05 -11.70 -39.99
C ALA A 760 -32.59 -10.39 -39.39
N ALA A 761 -32.50 -9.30 -40.16
CA ALA A 761 -33.12 -8.02 -39.79
C ALA A 761 -34.61 -8.21 -39.43
N PRO A 762 -35.14 -7.58 -38.37
CA PRO A 762 -34.61 -6.39 -37.70
C PRO A 762 -33.61 -6.66 -36.55
N ALA A 763 -33.18 -7.90 -36.32
CA ALA A 763 -32.17 -8.22 -35.30
C ALA A 763 -30.86 -7.47 -35.56
N ARG A 764 -30.28 -6.91 -34.50
CA ARG A 764 -28.88 -6.46 -34.51
C ARG A 764 -28.19 -6.80 -33.18
N PRO A 765 -26.87 -7.05 -33.19
CA PRO A 765 -26.10 -7.08 -31.95
C PRO A 765 -26.30 -5.78 -31.16
N ARG A 766 -26.54 -5.89 -29.86
CA ARG A 766 -26.67 -4.70 -29.00
C ARG A 766 -25.31 -4.07 -28.78
N ASN A 767 -25.27 -2.81 -28.35
CA ASN A 767 -24.05 -2.16 -27.89
C ASN A 767 -24.34 -1.18 -26.75
N ILE A 768 -23.34 -0.89 -25.93
CA ILE A 768 -23.54 -0.11 -24.70
C ILE A 768 -23.88 1.37 -24.93
N LEU A 769 -23.63 1.90 -26.14
CA LEU A 769 -23.93 3.30 -26.48
C LEU A 769 -25.40 3.47 -26.89
N ASP A 770 -25.92 2.56 -27.72
CA ASP A 770 -27.27 2.67 -28.29
C ASP A 770 -28.35 1.96 -27.45
N ASP A 771 -27.98 0.92 -26.71
CA ASP A 771 -28.92 0.08 -25.95
C ASP A 771 -28.83 0.36 -24.43
N PRO A 772 -29.89 0.07 -23.65
CA PRO A 772 -29.88 0.26 -22.20
C PRO A 772 -28.88 -0.66 -21.48
N PHE A 773 -28.50 -1.79 -22.08
CA PHE A 773 -27.49 -2.74 -21.59
C PHE A 773 -26.90 -3.55 -22.75
N SER A 774 -25.78 -4.22 -22.51
CA SER A 774 -25.17 -5.19 -23.45
C SER A 774 -24.60 -6.39 -22.70
N VAL A 775 -24.55 -7.54 -23.38
CA VAL A 775 -23.97 -8.79 -22.87
C VAL A 775 -22.52 -8.91 -23.31
N ARG A 776 -21.59 -8.69 -22.39
CA ARG A 776 -20.13 -8.76 -22.63
C ARG A 776 -19.47 -9.66 -21.58
N GLY A 777 -19.01 -9.08 -20.47
CA GLY A 777 -18.42 -9.83 -19.36
C GLY A 777 -19.42 -10.74 -18.63
N ASN A 778 -20.69 -10.33 -18.60
CA ASN A 778 -21.85 -11.05 -18.05
C ASN A 778 -22.42 -12.13 -18.98
N ARG A 779 -21.71 -12.50 -20.06
CA ARG A 779 -22.09 -13.64 -20.89
C ARG A 779 -22.11 -14.94 -20.08
N GLU A 780 -22.84 -15.93 -20.59
CA GLU A 780 -22.91 -17.24 -19.97
C GLU A 780 -21.50 -17.82 -19.80
N THR A 781 -21.16 -18.25 -18.58
CA THR A 781 -19.82 -18.75 -18.26
C THR A 781 -19.90 -19.79 -17.17
N LEU A 782 -19.24 -20.93 -17.42
CA LEU A 782 -18.86 -21.90 -16.40
C LEU A 782 -17.35 -21.86 -16.26
N GLY A 783 -16.86 -21.37 -15.12
CA GLY A 783 -15.45 -21.14 -14.84
C GLY A 783 -14.93 -22.03 -13.71
N GLY A 784 -13.72 -22.52 -13.88
CA GLY A 784 -12.95 -23.19 -12.83
C GLY A 784 -11.56 -22.58 -12.73
N GLU A 785 -11.07 -22.40 -11.51
CA GLU A 785 -9.74 -21.89 -11.23
C GLU A 785 -9.09 -22.75 -10.14
N LEU A 786 -7.81 -23.07 -10.31
CA LEU A 786 -6.97 -23.67 -9.28
C LEU A 786 -5.73 -22.82 -9.10
N LEU A 787 -5.53 -22.35 -7.87
CA LEU A 787 -4.34 -21.60 -7.48
C LEU A 787 -3.52 -22.43 -6.49
N LEU A 788 -2.26 -22.67 -6.81
CA LEU A 788 -1.27 -23.32 -5.95
C LEU A 788 -0.25 -22.27 -5.55
N THR A 789 0.04 -22.15 -4.26
CA THR A 789 1.01 -21.16 -3.79
C THR A 789 1.94 -21.78 -2.77
N PHE A 790 3.23 -21.57 -2.96
CA PHE A 790 4.29 -21.92 -2.03
C PHE A 790 4.90 -20.62 -1.54
N ASP A 791 4.75 -20.36 -0.25
CA ASP A 791 5.23 -19.15 0.40
C ASP A 791 5.86 -19.52 1.76
N PRO A 792 7.19 -19.40 1.90
CA PRO A 792 7.88 -19.72 3.14
C PRO A 792 7.81 -18.61 4.20
N THR A 793 7.30 -17.43 3.86
CA THR A 793 7.32 -16.18 4.63
C THR A 793 5.90 -15.62 4.75
N PRO A 794 4.98 -16.33 5.44
CA PRO A 794 3.56 -15.98 5.48
C PRO A 794 3.25 -14.61 6.12
N ALA A 795 4.23 -13.99 6.79
CA ALA A 795 4.13 -12.62 7.30
C ALA A 795 4.06 -11.58 6.16
N THR A 796 4.64 -11.88 4.99
CA THR A 796 4.55 -11.06 3.77
C THR A 796 3.61 -11.73 2.80
N TRP A 797 2.31 -11.54 2.99
CA TRP A 797 1.31 -12.30 2.26
C TRP A 797 1.46 -12.14 0.74
N MET A 798 1.55 -13.27 0.02
CA MET A 798 1.81 -13.35 -1.43
C MET A 798 0.87 -12.50 -2.31
N TYR A 799 -0.32 -12.16 -1.81
CA TYR A 799 -1.34 -11.41 -2.54
C TYR A 799 -1.57 -9.98 -2.02
N GLU A 800 -0.67 -9.48 -1.16
CA GLU A 800 -0.62 -8.05 -0.87
C GLU A 800 -0.35 -7.24 -2.14
N TRP A 801 -0.93 -6.05 -2.21
CA TRP A 801 -0.81 -5.18 -3.38
C TRP A 801 0.64 -4.73 -3.64
N ASP A 802 1.45 -4.61 -2.58
CA ASP A 802 2.87 -4.26 -2.60
C ASP A 802 3.80 -5.44 -2.32
N ASN A 803 3.32 -6.68 -2.53
CA ASN A 803 4.12 -7.90 -2.34
C ASN A 803 5.47 -7.85 -3.07
N ASP A 804 5.56 -7.21 -4.24
CA ASP A 804 6.82 -6.94 -4.95
C ASP A 804 7.90 -6.31 -4.03
N ARG A 805 7.52 -5.40 -3.13
CA ARG A 805 8.39 -4.79 -2.13
C ARG A 805 8.49 -5.62 -0.86
N MET A 806 7.35 -6.06 -0.31
CA MET A 806 7.28 -6.72 0.99
C MET A 806 7.92 -8.11 1.02
N GLU A 807 7.68 -8.93 -0.01
CA GLU A 807 8.10 -10.34 -0.03
C GLU A 807 9.61 -10.49 0.21
N ASP A 808 10.05 -11.24 1.20
CA ASP A 808 11.48 -11.44 1.49
C ASP A 808 11.94 -12.90 1.34
N ALA A 809 11.07 -13.78 0.82
CA ALA A 809 11.40 -15.16 0.51
C ALA A 809 12.61 -15.28 -0.43
N LYS A 810 13.53 -16.19 -0.06
CA LYS A 810 14.54 -16.73 -1.00
C LYS A 810 13.89 -17.37 -2.22
N PHE A 811 12.70 -17.95 -2.06
CA PHE A 811 11.87 -18.46 -3.14
C PHE A 811 10.41 -18.57 -2.70
N ALA A 812 9.51 -17.87 -3.39
CA ALA A 812 8.06 -17.99 -3.30
C ALA A 812 7.48 -18.14 -4.73
N MET A 813 6.35 -18.85 -4.84
CA MET A 813 5.71 -19.12 -6.11
C MET A 813 4.19 -19.12 -5.97
N SER A 814 3.49 -18.54 -6.94
CA SER A 814 2.05 -18.67 -7.11
C SER A 814 1.74 -19.08 -8.54
N ALA A 815 1.14 -20.26 -8.73
CA ALA A 815 0.80 -20.84 -10.02
C ALA A 815 -0.70 -21.08 -10.10
N GLY A 816 -1.37 -20.39 -11.01
CA GLY A 816 -2.81 -20.46 -11.24
C GLY A 816 -3.15 -21.03 -12.61
N PHE A 817 -4.20 -21.86 -12.67
CA PHE A 817 -4.84 -22.28 -13.90
C PHE A 817 -6.29 -21.81 -13.88
N VAL A 818 -6.73 -21.12 -14.93
CA VAL A 818 -8.12 -20.69 -15.08
C VAL A 818 -8.67 -21.26 -16.38
N TYR A 819 -9.85 -21.87 -16.32
CA TYR A 819 -10.62 -22.34 -17.47
C TYR A 819 -12.00 -21.69 -17.45
N ARG A 820 -12.49 -21.28 -18.62
CA ARG A 820 -13.81 -20.68 -18.83
C ARG A 820 -14.46 -21.34 -20.03
N HIS A 821 -15.53 -22.09 -19.80
CA HIS A 821 -16.44 -22.52 -20.84
C HIS A 821 -17.42 -21.39 -21.17
N LEU A 822 -17.45 -20.97 -22.44
CA LEU A 822 -18.19 -19.79 -22.90
C LEU A 822 -19.09 -20.19 -24.08
N PRO A 823 -20.28 -20.75 -23.80
CA PRO A 823 -21.14 -21.36 -24.83
C PRO A 823 -21.85 -20.34 -25.72
N THR A 824 -21.80 -19.05 -25.40
CA THR A 824 -22.48 -17.98 -26.14
C THR A 824 -21.50 -16.97 -26.72
N VAL A 825 -21.94 -16.32 -27.80
CA VAL A 825 -21.34 -15.08 -28.31
C VAL A 825 -21.49 -13.93 -27.30
N GLN A 826 -21.06 -12.72 -27.67
CA GLN A 826 -21.31 -11.47 -26.94
C GLN A 826 -22.11 -10.52 -27.83
N ASP A 827 -22.62 -9.45 -27.22
CA ASP A 827 -23.08 -8.27 -27.95
C ASP A 827 -21.88 -7.48 -28.51
N ALA A 828 -22.14 -6.52 -29.40
CA ALA A 828 -21.10 -5.79 -30.12
C ALA A 828 -20.21 -4.95 -29.20
N ALA A 829 -18.91 -4.95 -29.50
CA ALA A 829 -17.92 -4.09 -28.87
C ALA A 829 -17.92 -2.69 -29.48
N ILE A 830 -17.33 -1.74 -28.76
CA ILE A 830 -16.99 -0.41 -29.27
C ILE A 830 -15.51 -0.42 -29.67
N GLY A 831 -15.23 -0.12 -30.93
CA GLY A 831 -13.88 0.03 -31.44
C GLY A 831 -13.47 1.49 -31.54
N ILE A 832 -12.16 1.75 -31.50
CA ILE A 832 -11.55 3.05 -31.73
C ILE A 832 -10.55 2.92 -32.88
N LEU A 833 -10.60 3.84 -33.85
CA LEU A 833 -9.65 3.87 -34.95
C LEU A 833 -8.26 4.35 -34.50
N GLY A 834 -7.22 4.08 -35.29
CA GLY A 834 -5.82 4.43 -34.97
C GLY A 834 -5.54 5.93 -34.73
N ASN A 835 -6.50 6.81 -35.00
CA ASN A 835 -6.44 8.22 -34.62
C ASN A 835 -6.77 8.49 -33.13
N GLY A 836 -7.13 7.44 -32.37
CA GLY A 836 -7.42 7.48 -30.93
C GLY A 836 -8.68 8.26 -30.55
N ARG A 837 -9.52 8.66 -31.51
CA ARG A 837 -10.68 9.55 -31.27
C ARG A 837 -11.97 9.13 -31.96
N THR A 838 -11.88 8.45 -33.10
CA THR A 838 -13.07 8.01 -33.84
C THR A 838 -13.54 6.67 -33.33
N THR A 839 -14.75 6.62 -32.78
CA THR A 839 -15.38 5.40 -32.28
C THR A 839 -16.36 4.82 -33.28
N PHE A 840 -16.50 3.49 -33.30
CA PHE A 840 -17.50 2.79 -34.10
C PHE A 840 -18.00 1.55 -33.35
N VAL A 841 -19.15 1.03 -33.77
CA VAL A 841 -19.72 -0.22 -33.24
C VAL A 841 -19.30 -1.36 -34.17
N PHE A 842 -18.70 -2.42 -33.63
CA PHE A 842 -18.39 -3.60 -34.42
C PHE A 842 -19.67 -4.28 -34.93
N PRO A 843 -19.66 -4.93 -36.10
CA PRO A 843 -20.83 -5.64 -36.63
C PRO A 843 -21.25 -6.87 -35.81
N GLY A 844 -20.49 -7.24 -34.77
CA GLY A 844 -20.73 -8.40 -33.91
C GLY A 844 -19.63 -8.54 -32.85
N SER A 845 -19.38 -9.77 -32.40
CA SER A 845 -18.34 -10.12 -31.44
C SER A 845 -17.62 -11.41 -31.81
N ALA A 846 -16.54 -11.72 -31.10
CA ALA A 846 -15.92 -13.04 -31.14
C ALA A 846 -16.93 -14.17 -30.84
N PRO A 847 -16.77 -15.37 -31.44
CA PRO A 847 -17.67 -16.49 -31.30
C PRO A 847 -17.66 -17.12 -29.89
N ALA A 848 -18.57 -18.07 -29.64
CA ALA A 848 -18.49 -18.96 -28.47
C ALA A 848 -17.18 -19.77 -28.50
N GLN A 849 -16.45 -19.82 -27.38
CA GLN A 849 -15.12 -20.44 -27.32
C GLN A 849 -14.66 -20.71 -25.89
N ASP A 850 -14.14 -21.90 -25.65
CA ASP A 850 -13.47 -22.20 -24.39
C ASP A 850 -12.13 -21.47 -24.28
N LEU A 851 -11.94 -20.78 -23.17
CA LEU A 851 -10.71 -20.06 -22.85
C LEU A 851 -10.01 -20.66 -21.64
N TRP A 852 -8.69 -20.77 -21.71
CA TRP A 852 -7.85 -21.24 -20.61
C TRP A 852 -6.54 -20.48 -20.54
N GLU A 853 -6.02 -20.30 -19.33
CA GLU A 853 -4.75 -19.62 -19.10
C GLU A 853 -4.05 -20.18 -17.85
N ILE A 854 -2.78 -20.54 -17.99
CA ILE A 854 -1.87 -20.81 -16.88
C ILE A 854 -1.09 -19.53 -16.61
N ASN A 855 -0.96 -19.18 -15.34
CA ASN A 855 -0.19 -18.01 -14.91
C ASN A 855 0.67 -18.36 -13.71
N THR A 856 1.95 -18.06 -13.80
CA THR A 856 2.90 -18.33 -12.73
C THR A 856 3.64 -17.06 -12.36
N ARG A 857 3.67 -16.75 -11.07
CA ARG A 857 4.48 -15.72 -10.46
C ARG A 857 5.54 -16.38 -9.60
N LEU A 858 6.79 -15.96 -9.78
CA LEU A 858 7.95 -16.40 -9.01
C LEU A 858 8.59 -15.17 -8.36
N VAL A 859 8.91 -15.27 -7.07
CA VAL A 859 9.67 -14.25 -6.34
C VAL A 859 10.86 -14.93 -5.69
N SER A 860 12.06 -14.35 -5.85
CA SER A 860 13.27 -14.83 -5.21
C SER A 860 14.12 -13.63 -4.80
N LYS A 861 14.17 -13.32 -3.51
CA LYS A 861 15.07 -12.30 -2.94
C LYS A 861 16.15 -13.00 -2.14
N ILE A 862 17.33 -13.11 -2.74
CA ILE A 862 18.46 -13.85 -2.15
C ILE A 862 19.06 -13.05 -0.99
N ASN A 863 19.15 -11.74 -1.15
CA ASN A 863 19.56 -10.76 -0.14
C ASN A 863 18.96 -9.37 -0.47
N PRO A 864 19.10 -8.35 0.39
CA PRO A 864 18.50 -7.03 0.15
C PRO A 864 18.96 -6.32 -1.12
N GLU A 865 20.11 -6.71 -1.69
CA GLU A 865 20.69 -6.13 -2.90
C GLU A 865 20.39 -6.95 -4.16
N PHE A 866 19.94 -8.21 -4.04
CA PHE A 866 19.72 -9.10 -5.19
C PHE A 866 18.39 -9.83 -5.12
N GLY A 867 17.54 -9.57 -6.11
CA GLY A 867 16.30 -10.31 -6.28
C GLY A 867 15.87 -10.46 -7.74
N ILE A 868 14.93 -11.37 -7.95
CA ILE A 868 14.30 -11.66 -9.23
C ILE A 868 12.80 -11.86 -9.00
N ILE A 869 11.97 -11.21 -9.82
CA ILE A 869 10.53 -11.46 -9.92
C ILE A 869 10.20 -11.84 -11.36
N GLY A 870 9.58 -12.99 -11.55
CA GLY A 870 9.17 -13.49 -12.86
C GLY A 870 7.67 -13.74 -12.93
N ASN A 871 7.02 -13.21 -13.97
CA ASN A 871 5.62 -13.48 -14.31
C ASN A 871 5.58 -14.21 -15.65
N PHE A 872 4.84 -15.32 -15.72
CA PHE A 872 4.74 -16.18 -16.90
C PHE A 872 3.27 -16.44 -17.18
N TYR A 873 2.89 -16.46 -18.45
CA TYR A 873 1.56 -16.89 -18.87
C TYR A 873 1.60 -17.72 -20.16
N VAL A 874 0.66 -18.65 -20.27
CA VAL A 874 0.38 -19.39 -21.50
C VAL A 874 -1.10 -19.74 -21.55
N GLY A 875 -1.73 -19.57 -22.72
CA GLY A 875 -3.15 -19.82 -22.87
C GLY A 875 -3.66 -19.43 -24.23
N ASN A 876 -4.98 -19.47 -24.39
CA ASN A 876 -5.65 -18.98 -25.58
C ASN A 876 -6.45 -17.70 -25.29
N GLY A 877 -6.79 -16.97 -26.34
CA GLY A 877 -7.48 -15.68 -26.23
C GLY A 877 -8.33 -15.36 -27.46
N GLN A 878 -9.31 -14.50 -27.25
CA GLN A 878 -10.17 -13.95 -28.29
C GLN A 878 -10.03 -12.44 -28.38
N ALA A 879 -10.23 -11.92 -29.59
CA ALA A 879 -10.36 -10.49 -29.86
C ALA A 879 -11.53 -9.87 -29.07
N ASN A 880 -11.46 -8.57 -28.86
CA ASN A 880 -12.59 -7.82 -28.29
C ASN A 880 -13.67 -7.55 -29.35
N GLY A 881 -13.26 -7.33 -30.61
CA GLY A 881 -14.13 -7.11 -31.77
C GLY A 881 -14.73 -8.39 -32.35
N ALA A 882 -15.04 -8.37 -33.66
CA ALA A 882 -15.80 -9.41 -34.35
C ALA A 882 -14.94 -10.51 -35.03
N ASP A 883 -13.62 -10.49 -34.87
CA ASP A 883 -12.75 -11.50 -35.47
C ASP A 883 -12.96 -12.88 -34.83
N THR A 884 -13.09 -13.91 -35.69
CA THR A 884 -13.28 -15.31 -35.31
C THR A 884 -11.99 -16.02 -34.91
N ARG A 885 -10.82 -15.47 -35.21
CA ARG A 885 -9.52 -16.09 -34.97
C ARG A 885 -9.19 -16.11 -33.46
N VAL A 886 -9.02 -17.33 -32.94
CA VAL A 886 -8.52 -17.60 -31.58
C VAL A 886 -6.99 -17.66 -31.63
N ILE A 887 -6.33 -16.96 -30.70
CA ILE A 887 -4.87 -16.93 -30.62
C ILE A 887 -4.39 -17.86 -29.51
N ASN A 888 -3.24 -18.51 -29.70
CA ASN A 888 -2.51 -19.22 -28.65
C ASN A 888 -1.28 -18.40 -28.31
N ARG A 889 -1.28 -17.82 -27.11
CA ARG A 889 -0.30 -16.83 -26.67
C ARG A 889 0.51 -17.35 -25.50
N SER A 890 1.76 -16.94 -25.43
CA SER A 890 2.59 -17.10 -24.24
C SER A 890 3.45 -15.88 -24.03
N GLY A 891 3.85 -15.67 -22.78
CA GLY A 891 4.78 -14.60 -22.48
C GLY A 891 5.40 -14.71 -21.10
N VAL A 892 6.49 -13.96 -20.95
CA VAL A 892 7.28 -13.87 -19.74
C VAL A 892 7.69 -12.42 -19.52
N ASP A 893 7.68 -12.00 -18.27
CA ASP A 893 8.22 -10.74 -17.76
C ASP A 893 9.10 -11.05 -16.55
N ILE A 894 10.40 -10.82 -16.69
CA ILE A 894 11.39 -11.00 -15.62
C ILE A 894 11.99 -9.65 -15.26
N ARG A 895 11.90 -9.31 -13.97
CA ARG A 895 12.54 -8.14 -13.36
C ARG A 895 13.62 -8.60 -12.41
N THR A 896 14.83 -8.10 -12.61
CA THR A 896 15.99 -8.41 -11.79
C THR A 896 16.57 -7.11 -11.24
N ILE A 897 16.81 -7.05 -9.94
CA ILE A 897 17.51 -5.96 -9.28
C ILE A 897 18.79 -6.52 -8.69
N TYR A 898 19.93 -5.91 -9.02
CA TYR A 898 21.23 -6.20 -8.43
C TYR A 898 21.92 -4.89 -8.04
N LYS A 899 22.02 -4.62 -6.75
CA LYS A 899 22.54 -3.36 -6.18
C LYS A 899 21.79 -2.16 -6.77
N LYS A 900 22.47 -1.40 -7.64
CA LYS A 900 21.95 -0.21 -8.32
C LYS A 900 21.48 -0.48 -9.75
N MET A 901 21.56 -1.72 -10.22
CA MET A 901 21.19 -2.12 -11.57
C MET A 901 19.79 -2.74 -11.57
N LYS A 902 18.99 -2.40 -12.58
CA LYS A 902 17.69 -3.03 -12.85
C LYS A 902 17.65 -3.51 -14.30
N LEU A 903 17.26 -4.76 -14.49
CA LEU A 903 17.03 -5.37 -15.80
C LEU A 903 15.58 -5.87 -15.86
N THR A 904 14.84 -5.41 -16.85
CA THR A 904 13.51 -5.93 -17.20
C THR A 904 13.60 -6.62 -18.55
N THR A 905 13.11 -7.85 -18.64
CA THR A 905 13.10 -8.64 -19.88
C THR A 905 11.71 -9.18 -20.11
N ILE A 906 11.11 -8.80 -21.23
CA ILE A 906 9.78 -9.24 -21.65
C ILE A 906 9.91 -9.98 -22.97
N ALA A 907 9.33 -11.17 -23.05
CA ALA A 907 9.15 -11.89 -24.30
C ALA A 907 7.69 -12.30 -24.44
N ARG A 908 7.08 -12.03 -25.60
CA ARG A 908 5.71 -12.44 -25.92
C ARG A 908 5.70 -13.13 -27.28
N PHE A 909 4.90 -14.18 -27.40
CA PHE A 909 4.80 -15.00 -28.60
C PHE A 909 3.34 -15.13 -29.04
N ASN A 910 3.08 -14.85 -30.31
CA ASN A 910 1.74 -14.84 -30.92
C ASN A 910 0.73 -14.03 -30.10
N ASP A 911 1.15 -12.85 -29.64
CA ASP A 911 0.38 -12.03 -28.71
C ASP A 911 0.04 -10.67 -29.31
N TRP A 912 -1.00 -10.04 -28.77
CA TRP A 912 -1.41 -8.70 -29.16
C TRP A 912 -0.32 -7.66 -28.88
N GLY A 913 -0.33 -6.60 -29.66
CA GLY A 913 0.52 -5.42 -29.44
C GLY A 913 0.17 -4.65 -28.17
N PRO A 914 0.89 -3.55 -27.88
CA PRO A 914 0.74 -2.80 -26.63
C PRO A 914 -0.57 -2.01 -26.49
N PHE A 915 -1.22 -1.65 -27.61
CA PHE A 915 -2.43 -0.83 -27.63
C PHE A 915 -3.74 -1.64 -27.68
N ASP A 916 -4.84 -1.00 -27.27
CA ASP A 916 -6.18 -1.59 -27.16
C ASP A 916 -6.72 -2.06 -28.51
N TYR A 917 -6.54 -1.24 -29.55
CA TYR A 917 -6.97 -1.56 -30.89
C TYR A 917 -6.31 -2.84 -31.43
N HIS A 918 -5.11 -3.22 -30.98
CA HIS A 918 -4.52 -4.50 -31.38
C HIS A 918 -5.37 -5.67 -30.91
N ARG A 919 -5.98 -5.59 -29.73
CA ARG A 919 -6.90 -6.62 -29.26
C ARG A 919 -8.29 -6.49 -29.90
N ASP A 920 -8.73 -5.27 -30.19
CA ASP A 920 -10.03 -5.04 -30.86
C ASP A 920 -10.06 -5.62 -32.27
N PHE A 921 -9.01 -5.34 -33.06
CA PHE A 921 -8.85 -5.83 -34.44
C PHE A 921 -8.07 -7.14 -34.53
N ASN A 922 -7.77 -7.77 -33.39
CA ASN A 922 -7.02 -9.01 -33.30
C ASN A 922 -5.66 -8.99 -34.03
N GLN A 923 -4.94 -7.87 -33.95
CA GLN A 923 -3.61 -7.71 -34.51
C GLN A 923 -2.57 -8.29 -33.56
N THR A 924 -1.75 -9.21 -34.05
CA THR A 924 -0.77 -9.95 -33.25
C THR A 924 0.61 -9.86 -33.85
N PHE A 925 1.63 -10.07 -33.02
CA PHE A 925 3.02 -10.20 -33.44
C PHE A 925 3.51 -11.61 -33.10
N PRO A 926 4.16 -12.34 -34.04
CA PRO A 926 4.68 -13.68 -33.76
C PRO A 926 5.69 -13.71 -32.61
N VAL A 927 6.60 -12.74 -32.58
CA VAL A 927 7.61 -12.57 -31.54
C VAL A 927 7.71 -11.10 -31.17
N GLN A 928 7.68 -10.80 -29.87
CA GLN A 928 7.98 -9.50 -29.30
C GLN A 928 8.99 -9.66 -28.18
N LEU A 929 10.16 -9.03 -28.31
CA LEU A 929 11.24 -9.04 -27.32
C LEU A 929 11.49 -7.61 -26.85
N ILE A 930 11.49 -7.39 -25.54
CA ILE A 930 11.81 -6.10 -24.93
C ILE A 930 12.84 -6.33 -23.83
N GLY A 931 13.95 -5.63 -23.90
CA GLY A 931 14.96 -5.58 -22.83
C GLY A 931 15.15 -4.15 -22.36
N ASP A 932 15.05 -3.89 -21.07
CA ASP A 932 15.29 -2.57 -20.47
C ASP A 932 16.31 -2.72 -19.35
N TRP A 933 17.46 -2.08 -19.52
CA TRP A 933 18.53 -2.08 -18.53
C TRP A 933 18.83 -0.66 -18.07
N SER A 934 18.97 -0.49 -16.75
CA SER A 934 19.32 0.80 -16.15
C SER A 934 20.23 0.67 -14.93
N ILE A 935 20.96 1.76 -14.66
CA ILE A 935 21.65 2.02 -13.41
C ILE A 935 21.00 3.23 -12.76
N GLU A 936 20.65 3.11 -11.48
CA GLU A 936 20.04 4.17 -10.68
C GLU A 936 21.05 4.76 -9.69
N ILE A 937 20.88 6.03 -9.30
CA ILE A 937 21.70 6.64 -8.24
C ILE A 937 21.36 6.00 -6.88
N GLY A 938 20.08 5.82 -6.59
CA GLY A 938 19.58 5.13 -5.41
C GLY A 938 19.42 3.62 -5.62
N LYS A 939 18.76 2.95 -4.67
CA LYS A 939 18.33 1.56 -4.83
C LYS A 939 17.13 1.50 -5.78
N PRO A 940 17.15 0.68 -6.84
CA PRO A 940 16.01 0.53 -7.75
C PRO A 940 14.79 0.00 -7.01
N ASP A 941 13.61 0.53 -7.35
CA ASP A 941 12.32 0.02 -6.85
C ASP A 941 11.83 -1.15 -7.72
N TRP A 942 11.03 -2.04 -7.14
CA TRP A 942 10.34 -3.11 -7.88
C TRP A 942 9.22 -2.56 -8.77
N PHE A 943 8.54 -1.51 -8.32
CA PHE A 943 7.53 -0.80 -9.09
C PHE A 943 8.14 0.10 -10.18
N MET A 944 7.33 0.47 -11.16
CA MET A 944 7.71 1.42 -12.21
C MET A 944 7.54 2.86 -11.71
N LEU A 945 8.26 3.23 -10.66
CA LEU A 945 8.28 4.60 -10.16
C LEU A 945 9.36 5.43 -10.86
N PRO A 946 9.16 6.76 -10.99
CA PRO A 946 10.21 7.66 -11.46
C PRO A 946 11.44 7.58 -10.55
N GLY A 947 12.63 7.49 -11.14
CA GLY A 947 13.90 7.45 -10.42
C GLY A 947 15.00 8.15 -11.23
N THR A 948 16.06 8.60 -10.56
CA THR A 948 17.22 9.17 -11.28
C THR A 948 18.10 8.04 -11.79
N LYS A 949 18.09 7.84 -13.12
CA LYS A 949 18.71 6.69 -13.78
C LYS A 949 19.13 6.96 -15.22
N ILE A 950 20.10 6.18 -15.67
CA ILE A 950 20.54 6.10 -17.05
C ILE A 950 20.39 4.66 -17.54
N GLY A 951 19.94 4.49 -18.77
CA GLY A 951 19.69 3.17 -19.30
C GLY A 951 19.44 3.15 -20.80
N PHE A 952 19.15 1.96 -21.28
CA PHE A 952 18.69 1.74 -22.63
C PHE A 952 17.60 0.67 -22.65
N ARG A 953 16.71 0.78 -23.62
CA ARG A 953 15.65 -0.17 -23.90
C ARG A 953 15.72 -0.60 -25.36
N THR A 954 15.73 -1.90 -25.59
CA THR A 954 15.56 -2.51 -26.91
C THR A 954 14.15 -3.06 -27.04
N THR A 955 13.54 -2.86 -28.19
CA THR A 955 12.32 -3.56 -28.60
C THR A 955 12.55 -4.17 -29.97
N TYR A 956 12.18 -5.43 -30.16
CA TYR A 956 12.23 -6.13 -31.43
C TYR A 956 10.92 -6.88 -31.62
N ARG A 957 10.29 -6.73 -32.79
CA ARG A 957 9.10 -7.49 -33.18
C ARG A 957 9.26 -8.07 -34.58
N THR A 958 8.79 -9.29 -34.77
CA THR A 958 8.56 -9.85 -36.12
C THR A 958 7.16 -9.50 -36.59
N LEU A 959 6.97 -9.34 -37.90
CA LEU A 959 5.72 -8.96 -38.54
C LEU A 959 5.26 -10.08 -39.49
N ASP A 960 3.97 -10.39 -39.48
CA ASP A 960 3.29 -11.34 -40.37
C ASP A 960 1.97 -10.76 -40.89
N ASP A 961 1.18 -11.57 -41.60
CA ASP A 961 -0.11 -11.20 -42.17
C ASP A 961 -1.15 -10.72 -41.15
N PHE A 962 -0.92 -10.95 -39.85
CA PHE A 962 -1.75 -10.49 -38.74
C PHE A 962 -1.21 -9.24 -38.02
N SER A 963 -0.04 -8.76 -38.44
CA SER A 963 0.62 -7.59 -37.87
C SER A 963 0.20 -6.32 -38.62
N ASN A 964 -0.25 -5.29 -37.90
CA ASN A 964 -0.84 -4.08 -38.48
C ASN A 964 0.10 -3.26 -39.38
N ARG A 965 1.41 -3.46 -39.26
CA ARG A 965 2.43 -2.77 -40.04
C ARG A 965 3.12 -3.66 -41.08
N TYR A 966 2.71 -4.91 -41.28
CA TYR A 966 3.36 -5.79 -42.25
C TYR A 966 3.05 -5.36 -43.70
N VAL A 967 4.09 -5.11 -44.49
CA VAL A 967 3.98 -4.73 -45.91
C VAL A 967 5.01 -5.52 -46.71
N PRO A 968 4.66 -6.73 -47.20
CA PRO A 968 5.55 -7.47 -48.09
C PRO A 968 5.57 -6.89 -49.51
N THR A 969 4.43 -6.38 -49.99
CA THR A 969 4.24 -5.68 -51.27
C THR A 969 3.01 -4.78 -51.20
N GLU A 970 2.82 -3.94 -52.22
CA GLU A 970 1.63 -3.09 -52.38
C GLU A 970 0.80 -3.50 -53.60
N ILE A 971 -0.51 -3.24 -53.53
CA ILE A 971 -1.49 -3.42 -54.61
C ILE A 971 -2.30 -2.13 -54.79
N LEU A 972 -2.96 -1.96 -55.94
CA LEU A 972 -3.87 -0.82 -56.14
C LEU A 972 -5.24 -1.13 -55.54
N ASP A 973 -5.75 -0.23 -54.69
CA ASP A 973 -7.13 -0.28 -54.21
C ASP A 973 -8.14 0.12 -55.30
N ILE A 974 -9.43 0.02 -54.97
CA ILE A 974 -10.54 0.38 -55.88
C ILE A 974 -10.55 1.86 -56.30
N SER A 975 -9.79 2.72 -55.60
CA SER A 975 -9.65 4.15 -55.87
C SER A 975 -8.35 4.46 -56.62
N GLY A 976 -7.52 3.45 -56.93
CA GLY A 976 -6.24 3.59 -57.60
C GLY A 976 -5.08 4.00 -56.69
N ASN A 977 -5.23 3.92 -55.36
CA ASN A 977 -4.14 4.17 -54.41
C ASN A 977 -3.35 2.89 -54.15
N LEU A 978 -2.03 3.00 -53.96
CA LEU A 978 -1.22 1.88 -53.48
C LEU A 978 -1.53 1.62 -52.00
N VAL A 979 -1.90 0.38 -51.68
CA VAL A 979 -2.18 -0.10 -50.33
C VAL A 979 -1.41 -1.40 -50.05
N PRO A 980 -1.01 -1.66 -48.80
CA PRO A 980 -0.36 -2.92 -48.44
C PRO A 980 -1.18 -4.16 -48.80
N ASP A 981 -0.52 -5.20 -49.32
CA ASP A 981 -1.05 -6.57 -49.42
C ASP A 981 -0.31 -7.49 -48.42
N PRO A 982 -0.79 -7.60 -47.17
CA PRO A 982 -0.15 -8.43 -46.15
C PRO A 982 -0.25 -9.94 -46.44
N THR A 983 -1.06 -10.35 -47.42
CA THR A 983 -1.32 -11.77 -47.74
C THR A 983 -0.52 -12.28 -48.94
N ALA A 984 0.36 -11.44 -49.51
CA ALA A 984 1.15 -11.77 -50.67
C ALA A 984 2.03 -13.02 -50.45
N PHE A 985 1.87 -14.02 -51.31
CA PHE A 985 2.56 -15.30 -51.19
C PHE A 985 4.05 -15.19 -51.56
N GLY A 986 4.91 -15.90 -50.82
CA GLY A 986 6.34 -16.02 -51.15
C GLY A 986 7.28 -15.01 -50.48
N PHE A 987 6.77 -14.14 -49.60
CA PHE A 987 7.57 -13.21 -48.80
C PHE A 987 7.88 -13.78 -47.40
N PRO A 988 9.04 -13.44 -46.81
CA PRO A 988 9.33 -13.78 -45.43
C PRO A 988 8.57 -12.87 -44.46
N ASN A 989 8.56 -13.24 -43.17
CA ASN A 989 8.10 -12.35 -42.10
C ASN A 989 8.93 -11.05 -42.10
N GLY A 990 8.25 -9.92 -41.87
CA GLY A 990 8.90 -8.64 -41.66
C GLY A 990 9.47 -8.51 -40.25
N ASN A 991 10.07 -7.36 -39.96
CA ASN A 991 10.47 -7.00 -38.61
C ASN A 991 10.44 -5.49 -38.38
N GLU A 992 10.41 -5.12 -37.12
CA GLU A 992 10.65 -3.76 -36.63
C GLU A 992 11.47 -3.82 -35.34
N TRP A 993 12.32 -2.82 -35.14
CA TRP A 993 13.12 -2.70 -33.95
C TRP A 993 13.31 -1.25 -33.54
N GLU A 994 13.47 -1.04 -32.24
CA GLU A 994 13.75 0.24 -31.60
C GLU A 994 14.87 0.04 -30.58
N PHE A 995 15.94 0.83 -30.70
CA PHE A 995 16.94 1.02 -29.67
C PHE A 995 16.76 2.41 -29.07
N ARG A 996 16.33 2.46 -27.81
CA ARG A 996 16.08 3.69 -27.06
C ARG A 996 17.16 3.86 -26.01
N THR A 997 17.87 4.98 -25.99
CA THR A 997 18.66 5.37 -24.81
C THR A 997 17.90 6.40 -24.01
N TYR A 998 18.09 6.41 -22.69
CA TYR A 998 17.42 7.41 -21.85
C TYR A 998 18.26 7.84 -20.66
N VAL A 999 18.09 9.11 -20.29
CA VAL A 999 18.48 9.68 -19.01
C VAL A 999 17.21 10.22 -18.37
N GLN A 1000 16.89 9.68 -17.20
CA GLN A 1000 15.77 10.14 -16.37
C GLN A 1000 16.37 10.77 -15.12
N ILE A 1001 16.02 12.02 -14.88
CA ILE A 1001 16.34 12.72 -13.65
C ILE A 1001 15.02 12.83 -12.90
N ASN A 1002 14.99 12.34 -11.67
CA ASN A 1002 13.85 12.50 -10.78
C ASN A 1002 14.37 12.98 -9.43
N ILE A 1003 14.15 14.26 -9.16
CA ILE A 1003 14.37 14.85 -7.85
C ILE A 1003 12.99 14.95 -7.22
N ASN A 1004 12.60 13.83 -6.59
CA ASN A 1004 11.49 13.81 -5.66
C ASN A 1004 12.05 14.19 -4.30
N ASN A 1005 11.45 15.22 -3.73
CA ASN A 1005 11.99 15.91 -2.59
C ASN A 1005 11.28 15.45 -1.33
#